data_AF-A0A1Y5SAS1-F1
#
_entry.id   AF-A0A1Y5SAS1-F1
#
_cell.length_a   1.000
_cell.length_b   1.000
_cell.length_c   1.000
_cell.angle_alpha   90.00
_cell.angle_beta   90.00
_cell.angle_gamma   90.00
#
_symmetry.space_group_name_H-M   'P 1'
#
loop_
_entity.id
_entity.type
_entity.pdbx_description
1 polymer ?
#
loop_
_entity_poly.entity_id
_entity_poly.type
_entity_poly.pdbx_seq_one_letter_code
_entity_poly.pdbx_strand_id
1 'polypeptide(L)'
;MVTKTPTEVWRGNPPSDLHRPSLVDAARLADETLALVGEVSAGVSGLGVRADGIEADVTNLGADIATLDSRVAEQEAREFVESPIYATTAAGLAATAVSEIFKVRTDDPATVAYYEYLHDTGDVAILTTTVPATAVLVSKADQSELDALYLRAGTQDLFGETVQTSSTYSARLSYGGWLLGQDSDAAIDAVLNRLDIEARVAVTATNLRVRLWSRIFGVAETAPGADASDVMVADLTYTLAELGMASGATYDLSLDIGQIEKPAGTIIGFEFWGDDGAGTKTVTGIGTASGEAVTGGIYSLFYRTDQTTWGLAASLRPLYAVYAVESAVKKDFAVQRLSAKIENSDSRIAALENSPSAVASDIATPRNYGVDGYAGRADYTVANTGGGTWETVVSAPADCYAVRAIFYHGDSTRSVGIAAASIKAIGSVAAMGGTGFTPLTFGGDSGVTLPPTGGTRGVSMCRSDLVYLPSIPRTDGGTVPLFAIRAYVPTEGFKAMGKADGTTDRLNWATHPDRPWVSRYNAGDCVSSEASFVSTTNISHSPVVGLEFHCHSQVLTLMAVGDSQTNGEGGGITYSGASWGFEAAVAKTAAGGAPVGYLNLGSSGSNSASFQLRLDAALSAGILPDMCIMQGFSGNDIGGDDQVTDAIIATASERLVRNLAQITDRGICPILWTAVPYNPASRDLGASDALRRAYNDRLRSVASRGAIVMDFDAAVRSGVIDGDGQMGLDTDYTSDNTHLDDAGIARVSPLVVAALAATDVERAGGLMVV
;
A
#
# COMPACT_ATOMS: atom_id res chain seq x y z
N MET A 1 93.56 -16.07 32.91
CA MET A 1 92.43 -16.69 33.62
C MET A 1 91.32 -15.63 33.60
N VAL A 2 90.26 -15.70 32.80
CA VAL A 2 89.26 -16.76 32.62
C VAL A 2 88.93 -16.92 31.11
N THR A 3 88.36 -18.06 30.76
CA THR A 3 88.29 -18.77 29.46
C THR A 3 87.49 -18.14 28.31
N LYS A 4 87.94 -18.48 27.09
CA LYS A 4 87.46 -18.16 25.73
C LYS A 4 86.40 -19.17 25.22
N THR A 5 85.32 -18.66 24.57
CA THR A 5 84.65 -18.96 23.25
C THR A 5 84.59 -20.39 22.63
N PRO A 6 83.76 -20.70 21.58
CA PRO A 6 82.96 -19.88 20.62
C PRO A 6 81.50 -20.43 20.36
N THR A 7 80.59 -19.95 19.49
CA THR A 7 80.63 -19.44 18.08
C THR A 7 79.28 -18.73 17.73
N GLU A 8 79.30 -17.52 17.13
CA GLU A 8 78.76 -17.11 15.79
C GLU A 8 77.21 -17.00 15.66
N VAL A 9 76.53 -16.11 14.92
CA VAL A 9 76.75 -14.96 14.01
C VAL A 9 75.31 -14.47 13.69
N TRP A 10 74.98 -13.18 13.89
CA TRP A 10 74.02 -12.48 13.02
C TRP A 10 74.26 -10.97 13.09
N ARG A 11 74.78 -10.40 11.99
CA ARG A 11 74.88 -8.96 11.75
C ARG A 11 73.74 -8.58 10.79
N GLY A 12 72.70 -7.95 11.32
CA GLY A 12 71.72 -7.19 10.54
C GLY A 12 71.85 -5.71 10.91
N ASN A 13 72.07 -4.84 9.92
CA ASN A 13 72.10 -3.39 10.11
C ASN A 13 70.75 -2.89 10.65
N PRO A 14 70.71 -2.01 11.66
CA PRO A 14 69.47 -1.31 12.02
C PRO A 14 69.07 -0.35 10.87
N PRO A 15 67.78 -0.28 10.48
CA PRO A 15 67.34 0.65 9.46
C PRO A 15 67.52 2.10 9.97
N SER A 16 68.23 2.90 9.20
CA SER A 16 68.59 4.29 9.49
C SER A 16 67.45 5.30 9.28
N ASP A 17 66.23 4.85 9.00
CA ASP A 17 65.14 5.70 8.51
C ASP A 17 63.98 5.84 9.51
N LEU A 18 64.30 6.01 10.80
CA LEU A 18 63.35 6.59 11.75
C LEU A 18 63.35 8.11 11.56
N HIS A 19 62.57 8.56 10.57
CA HIS A 19 62.18 9.96 10.42
C HIS A 19 61.53 10.43 11.72
N ARG A 20 62.31 11.09 12.57
CA ARG A 20 61.75 11.96 13.62
C ARG A 20 60.98 13.05 12.87
N PRO A 21 59.66 13.21 13.08
CA PRO A 21 58.92 14.32 12.51
C PRO A 21 59.70 15.59 12.82
N SER A 22 59.98 16.37 11.79
CA SER A 22 60.69 17.63 12.01
C SER A 22 59.82 18.48 12.94
N LEU A 23 60.43 19.36 13.74
CA LEU A 23 59.67 20.31 14.57
C LEU A 23 58.68 21.15 13.72
N VAL A 24 58.91 21.24 12.41
CA VAL A 24 58.03 21.87 11.42
C VAL A 24 56.74 21.06 11.20
N ASP A 25 56.81 19.73 11.20
CA ASP A 25 55.64 18.85 11.04
C ASP A 25 54.73 18.89 12.27
N ALA A 26 55.33 19.00 13.47
CA ALA A 26 54.58 19.16 14.71
C ALA A 26 53.85 20.52 14.79
N ALA A 27 54.49 21.59 14.31
CA ALA A 27 53.86 22.91 14.22
C ALA A 27 52.72 22.92 13.21
N ARG A 28 52.90 22.29 12.04
CA ARG A 28 51.86 22.15 11.02
C ARG A 28 50.64 21.37 11.55
N LEU A 29 50.89 20.27 12.26
CA LEU A 29 49.82 19.47 12.86
C LEU A 29 49.06 20.25 13.94
N ALA A 30 49.76 21.10 14.71
CA ALA A 30 49.15 21.97 15.72
C ALA A 30 48.24 23.03 15.08
N ASP A 31 48.68 23.66 13.98
CA ASP A 31 47.88 24.64 13.24
C ASP A 31 46.64 23.99 12.59
N GLU A 32 46.80 22.81 11.99
CA GLU A 32 45.67 22.03 11.44
C GLU A 32 44.66 21.63 12.53
N THR A 33 45.15 21.22 13.70
CA THR A 33 44.30 20.91 14.85
C THR A 33 43.56 22.16 15.35
N LEU A 34 44.23 23.31 15.39
CA LEU A 34 43.61 24.57 15.83
C LEU A 34 42.52 25.04 14.86
N ALA A 35 42.73 24.87 13.55
CA ALA A 35 41.74 25.17 12.52
C ALA A 35 40.49 24.27 12.67
N LEU A 36 40.70 22.96 12.86
CA LEU A 36 39.61 22.01 13.08
C LEU A 36 38.79 22.34 14.35
N VAL A 37 39.46 22.72 15.44
CA VAL A 37 38.79 23.18 16.67
C VAL A 37 37.95 24.44 16.42
N GLY A 38 38.42 25.34 15.57
CA GLY A 38 37.66 26.53 15.13
C GLY A 38 36.39 26.16 14.37
N GLU A 39 36.47 25.23 13.41
CA GLU A 39 35.32 24.74 12.65
C GLU A 39 34.29 24.02 13.53
N VAL A 40 34.74 23.17 14.45
CA VAL A 40 33.87 22.47 15.41
C VAL A 40 33.18 23.48 16.34
N SER A 41 33.90 24.49 16.84
CA SER A 41 33.33 25.53 17.70
C SER A 41 32.26 26.37 16.97
N ALA A 42 32.47 26.69 15.69
CA ALA A 42 31.47 27.36 14.86
C ALA A 42 30.24 26.48 14.63
N GLY A 43 30.43 25.17 14.39
CA GLY A 43 29.34 24.21 14.27
C GLY A 43 28.50 24.07 15.54
N VAL A 44 29.15 23.98 16.71
CA VAL A 44 28.48 23.92 18.02
C VAL A 44 27.69 25.20 18.31
N SER A 45 28.25 26.37 17.97
CA SER A 45 27.56 27.66 18.12
C SER A 45 26.32 27.74 17.21
N GLY A 46 26.41 27.22 15.97
CA GLY A 46 25.28 27.14 15.06
C GLY A 46 24.17 26.21 15.54
N LEU A 47 24.51 25.11 16.23
CA LEU A 47 23.52 24.23 16.87
C LEU A 47 22.81 24.93 18.03
N GLY A 48 23.49 25.77 18.81
CA GLY A 48 22.88 26.59 19.86
C GLY A 48 21.80 27.54 19.31
N VAL A 49 22.11 28.27 18.23
CA VAL A 49 21.13 29.17 17.58
C VAL A 49 19.90 28.41 17.05
N ARG A 50 20.08 27.17 16.55
CA ARG A 50 18.97 26.33 16.11
C ARG A 50 18.13 25.82 17.29
N ALA A 51 18.75 25.51 18.42
CA ALA A 51 18.04 25.11 19.63
C ALA A 51 17.18 26.26 20.18
N ASP A 52 17.73 27.48 20.23
CA ASP A 52 16.99 28.68 20.64
C ASP A 52 15.80 28.97 19.70
N GLY A 53 15.97 28.74 18.38
CA GLY A 53 14.90 28.85 17.40
C GLY A 53 13.78 27.84 17.64
N ILE A 54 14.12 26.58 17.92
CA ILE A 54 13.14 25.53 18.24
C ILE A 54 12.39 25.85 19.53
N GLU A 55 13.07 26.37 20.56
CA GLU A 55 12.42 26.77 21.82
C GLU A 55 11.41 27.92 21.61
N ALA A 56 11.75 28.89 20.75
CA ALA A 56 10.83 29.96 20.36
C ALA A 56 9.62 29.41 19.60
N ASP A 57 9.83 28.49 18.64
CA ASP A 57 8.76 27.86 17.87
C ASP A 57 7.81 27.04 18.77
N VAL A 58 8.35 26.26 19.70
CA VAL A 58 7.57 25.50 20.70
C VAL A 58 6.74 26.44 21.58
N THR A 59 7.31 27.57 22.00
CA THR A 59 6.60 28.58 22.79
C THR A 59 5.44 29.19 22.01
N ASN A 60 5.66 29.52 20.73
CA ASN A 60 4.61 30.06 19.85
C ASN A 60 3.49 29.02 19.63
N LEU A 61 3.85 27.75 19.39
CA LEU A 61 2.90 26.66 19.24
C LEU A 61 1.99 26.51 20.46
N GLY A 62 2.55 26.65 21.67
CA GLY A 62 1.79 26.62 22.92
C GLY A 62 0.77 27.76 23.02
N ALA A 63 1.11 28.96 22.52
CA ALA A 63 0.20 30.11 22.49
C ALA A 63 -0.93 29.93 21.45
N ASP A 64 -0.61 29.35 20.29
CA ASP A 64 -1.58 29.06 19.24
C ASP A 64 -2.58 27.98 19.68
N ILE A 65 -2.12 26.92 20.35
CA ILE A 65 -2.98 25.87 20.93
C ILE A 65 -3.96 26.48 21.94
N ALA A 66 -3.48 27.33 22.87
CA ALA A 66 -4.35 27.96 23.86
C ALA A 66 -5.41 28.89 23.22
N THR A 67 -5.06 29.52 22.11
CA THR A 67 -5.98 30.36 21.32
C THR A 67 -7.02 29.50 20.58
N LEU A 68 -6.61 28.37 20.02
CA LEU A 68 -7.49 27.43 19.34
C LEU A 68 -8.50 26.81 20.32
N ASP A 69 -8.04 26.36 21.49
CA ASP A 69 -8.91 25.82 22.55
C ASP A 69 -10.00 26.83 22.96
N SER A 70 -9.61 28.11 23.11
CA SER A 70 -10.57 29.17 23.44
C SER A 70 -11.61 29.38 22.33
N ARG A 71 -11.19 29.32 21.06
CA ARG A 71 -12.09 29.45 19.91
C ARG A 71 -13.04 28.27 19.77
N VAL A 72 -12.54 27.05 20.00
CA VAL A 72 -13.36 25.82 20.01
C VAL A 72 -14.38 25.91 21.13
N ALA A 73 -13.97 26.28 22.34
CA ALA A 73 -14.91 26.46 23.47
C ALA A 73 -15.97 27.55 23.20
N GLU A 74 -15.59 28.66 22.57
CA GLU A 74 -16.56 29.68 22.15
C GLU A 74 -17.49 29.20 21.05
N GLN A 75 -16.98 28.43 20.08
CA GLN A 75 -17.78 27.90 18.99
C GLN A 75 -18.73 26.82 19.48
N GLU A 76 -18.28 25.93 20.37
CA GLU A 76 -19.13 24.99 21.09
C GLU A 76 -20.20 25.74 21.90
N ALA A 77 -19.84 26.80 22.61
CA ALA A 77 -20.83 27.61 23.35
C ALA A 77 -21.84 28.33 22.44
N ARG A 78 -21.49 28.66 21.19
CA ARG A 78 -22.39 29.30 20.20
C ARG A 78 -23.25 28.28 19.45
N GLU A 79 -22.69 27.13 19.08
CA GLU A 79 -23.39 26.07 18.35
C GLU A 79 -24.23 25.18 19.28
N PHE A 80 -23.87 25.07 20.56
CA PHE A 80 -24.62 24.37 21.60
C PHE A 80 -25.34 25.30 22.59
N VAL A 81 -25.80 26.48 22.14
CA VAL A 81 -26.92 27.11 22.86
C VAL A 81 -28.09 26.15 22.71
N GLU A 82 -28.33 25.32 23.72
CA GLU A 82 -29.34 24.26 23.67
C GLU A 82 -30.66 24.83 23.16
N SER A 83 -31.06 24.45 21.94
CA SER A 83 -32.40 24.74 21.46
C SER A 83 -33.40 24.28 22.52
N PRO A 84 -34.30 25.15 23.00
CA PRO A 84 -35.19 24.82 24.11
C PRO A 84 -35.99 23.56 23.78
N ILE A 85 -36.05 22.63 24.75
CA ILE A 85 -36.86 21.43 24.65
C ILE A 85 -38.28 21.78 25.10
N TYR A 86 -39.20 21.84 24.15
CA TYR A 86 -40.60 22.19 24.39
C TYR A 86 -41.36 21.02 25.03
N ALA A 87 -42.34 21.33 25.87
CA ALA A 87 -43.13 20.32 26.57
C ALA A 87 -44.08 19.55 25.63
N THR A 88 -44.47 20.14 24.50
CA THR A 88 -45.38 19.55 23.52
C THR A 88 -45.02 20.03 22.11
N THR A 89 -45.46 19.29 21.08
CA THR A 89 -45.32 19.72 19.67
C THR A 89 -45.99 21.06 19.40
N ALA A 90 -47.15 21.32 20.01
CA ALA A 90 -47.85 22.59 19.88
C ALA A 90 -47.05 23.78 20.45
N ALA A 91 -46.37 23.58 21.60
CA ALA A 91 -45.51 24.61 22.16
C ALA A 91 -44.28 24.90 21.29
N GLY A 92 -43.75 23.86 20.63
CA GLY A 92 -42.66 24.01 19.66
C GLY A 92 -43.08 24.74 18.40
N LEU A 93 -44.19 24.33 17.77
CA LEU A 93 -44.76 25.01 16.59
C LEU A 93 -45.08 26.49 16.86
N ALA A 94 -45.55 26.83 18.06
CA ALA A 94 -45.84 28.22 18.44
C ALA A 94 -44.58 29.08 18.62
N ALA A 95 -43.42 28.45 18.85
CA ALA A 95 -42.18 29.12 19.20
C ALA A 95 -41.13 29.11 18.08
N THR A 96 -41.35 28.35 17.01
CA THR A 96 -40.44 28.26 15.85
C THR A 96 -41.12 28.68 14.56
N ALA A 97 -40.34 29.07 13.56
CA ALA A 97 -40.83 29.40 12.23
C ALA A 97 -40.91 28.16 11.33
N VAL A 98 -41.70 28.24 10.26
CA VAL A 98 -41.74 27.21 9.21
C VAL A 98 -40.31 26.99 8.67
N SER A 99 -39.97 25.72 8.46
CA SER A 99 -38.65 25.19 8.11
C SER A 99 -37.60 25.16 9.23
N GLU A 100 -37.93 25.53 10.47
CA GLU A 100 -37.04 25.34 11.62
C GLU A 100 -37.24 23.98 12.29
N ILE A 101 -36.15 23.42 12.84
CA ILE A 101 -36.18 22.20 13.65
C ILE A 101 -36.32 22.58 15.13
N PHE A 102 -37.20 21.89 15.85
CA PHE A 102 -37.39 22.08 17.28
C PHE A 102 -37.47 20.76 18.05
N LYS A 103 -37.14 20.83 19.35
CA LYS A 103 -37.04 19.66 20.23
C LYS A 103 -38.28 19.56 21.11
N VAL A 104 -38.84 18.37 21.24
CA VAL A 104 -39.99 18.10 22.11
C VAL A 104 -39.64 17.01 23.11
N ARG A 105 -39.97 17.25 24.38
CA ARG A 105 -39.75 16.29 25.47
C ARG A 105 -40.54 15.00 25.20
N THR A 106 -39.91 13.86 25.45
CA THR A 106 -40.58 12.56 25.40
C THR A 106 -41.31 12.25 26.71
N ASP A 107 -42.34 11.39 26.63
CA ASP A 107 -43.01 10.81 27.80
C ASP A 107 -42.22 9.63 28.39
N ASP A 108 -41.22 9.11 27.68
CA ASP A 108 -40.30 8.07 28.15
C ASP A 108 -38.84 8.56 28.18
N PRO A 109 -38.47 9.40 29.16
CA PRO A 109 -37.13 9.95 29.29
C PRO A 109 -36.07 8.88 29.62
N ALA A 110 -36.48 7.66 29.96
CA ALA A 110 -35.56 6.56 30.22
C ALA A 110 -35.00 5.99 28.92
N THR A 111 -35.73 6.09 27.80
CA THR A 111 -35.31 5.52 26.51
C THR A 111 -35.02 6.55 25.42
N VAL A 112 -35.68 7.71 25.47
CA VAL A 112 -35.55 8.81 24.51
C VAL A 112 -35.18 10.08 25.27
N ALA A 113 -34.24 10.88 24.78
CA ALA A 113 -33.93 12.17 25.39
C ALA A 113 -34.98 13.22 24.99
N TYR A 114 -35.27 13.29 23.68
CA TYR A 114 -36.27 14.15 23.06
C TYR A 114 -36.53 13.69 21.62
N TYR A 115 -37.60 14.22 21.03
CA TYR A 115 -37.92 14.11 19.62
C TYR A 115 -37.53 15.41 18.89
N GLU A 116 -37.01 15.30 17.69
CA GLU A 116 -36.80 16.45 16.80
C GLU A 116 -37.90 16.50 15.74
N TYR A 117 -38.49 17.67 15.59
CA TYR A 117 -39.54 17.93 14.61
C TYR A 117 -39.12 19.07 13.69
N LEU A 118 -39.42 18.92 12.40
CA LEU A 118 -39.42 20.03 11.44
C LEU A 118 -40.78 20.72 11.49
N HIS A 119 -40.80 22.04 11.67
CA HIS A 119 -41.99 22.86 11.49
C HIS A 119 -42.30 22.97 9.99
N ASP A 120 -43.29 22.25 9.49
CA ASP A 120 -43.73 22.32 8.10
C ASP A 120 -44.78 23.43 7.91
N THR A 121 -45.27 23.64 6.70
CA THR A 121 -46.27 24.69 6.43
C THR A 121 -47.54 24.51 7.26
N GLY A 122 -47.92 25.58 7.99
CA GLY A 122 -49.09 25.58 8.89
C GLY A 122 -48.78 24.96 10.25
N ASP A 123 -49.81 24.51 10.97
CA ASP A 123 -49.66 23.89 12.30
C ASP A 123 -49.24 22.41 12.21
N VAL A 124 -48.23 22.12 11.39
CA VAL A 124 -47.77 20.74 11.09
C VAL A 124 -46.34 20.56 11.57
N ALA A 125 -46.13 19.57 12.44
CA ALA A 125 -44.83 19.13 12.90
C ALA A 125 -44.50 17.75 12.30
N ILE A 126 -43.40 17.64 11.56
CA ILE A 126 -42.93 16.36 11.00
C ILE A 126 -41.81 15.82 11.88
N LEU A 127 -42.00 14.64 12.47
CA LEU A 127 -40.95 13.99 13.25
C LEU A 127 -39.78 13.63 12.32
N THR A 128 -38.61 14.23 12.56
CA THR A 128 -37.41 13.99 11.76
C THR A 128 -36.50 12.97 12.44
N THR A 129 -36.37 13.01 13.76
CA THR A 129 -35.42 12.17 14.50
C THR A 129 -35.90 11.86 15.91
N THR A 130 -35.64 10.63 16.36
CA THR A 130 -35.81 10.21 17.76
C THR A 130 -34.42 10.09 18.38
N VAL A 131 -34.11 10.93 19.37
CA VAL A 131 -32.79 10.94 20.01
C VAL A 131 -32.83 10.02 21.24
N PRO A 132 -32.05 8.93 21.29
CA PRO A 132 -32.06 8.03 22.44
C PRO A 132 -31.56 8.72 23.70
N ALA A 133 -32.12 8.34 24.86
CA ALA A 133 -31.62 8.82 26.16
C ALA A 133 -30.18 8.35 26.37
N THR A 134 -29.36 9.19 27.02
CA THR A 134 -27.97 8.84 27.39
C THR A 134 -27.89 7.57 28.23
N ALA A 135 -28.97 7.20 28.93
CA ALA A 135 -29.07 5.95 29.69
C ALA A 135 -29.20 4.68 28.80
N VAL A 136 -29.60 4.81 27.53
CA VAL A 136 -29.74 3.68 26.57
C VAL A 136 -28.56 3.56 25.62
N LEU A 137 -27.79 4.62 25.45
CA LEU A 137 -26.48 4.51 24.83
C LEU A 137 -25.62 3.62 25.76
N VAL A 138 -25.33 2.40 25.30
CA VAL A 138 -24.39 1.48 25.95
C VAL A 138 -23.22 2.33 26.42
N SER A 139 -22.97 2.35 27.74
CA SER A 139 -21.88 3.11 28.33
C SER A 139 -20.63 2.83 27.49
N LYS A 140 -20.17 3.85 26.75
CA LYS A 140 -18.84 3.78 26.16
C LYS A 140 -17.91 3.47 27.33
N ALA A 141 -17.06 2.46 27.17
CA ALA A 141 -16.07 2.11 28.19
C ALA A 141 -15.46 3.40 28.72
N ASP A 142 -15.52 3.59 30.03
CA ASP A 142 -15.04 4.84 30.60
C ASP A 142 -13.55 5.00 30.24
N GLN A 143 -13.03 6.23 30.13
CA GLN A 143 -11.64 6.44 29.71
C GLN A 143 -10.66 5.65 30.58
N SER A 144 -10.94 5.43 31.87
CA SER A 144 -10.19 4.57 32.77
C SER A 144 -10.37 3.07 32.53
N GLU A 145 -11.51 2.59 32.02
CA GLU A 145 -11.68 1.22 31.52
C GLU A 145 -10.92 1.01 30.21
N LEU A 146 -10.94 2.01 29.33
CA LEU A 146 -10.17 2.04 28.10
C LEU A 146 -8.67 2.09 28.42
N ASP A 147 -8.26 2.93 29.36
CA ASP A 147 -6.88 3.03 29.85
C ASP A 147 -6.48 1.75 30.59
N ALA A 148 -7.37 1.08 31.33
CA ALA A 148 -7.11 -0.21 31.96
C ALA A 148 -7.03 -1.36 30.96
N LEU A 149 -7.80 -1.31 29.85
CA LEU A 149 -7.67 -2.20 28.70
C LEU A 149 -6.37 -1.94 27.95
N TYR A 150 -5.97 -0.68 27.81
CA TYR A 150 -4.68 -0.27 27.25
C TYR A 150 -3.51 -0.67 28.16
N LEU A 151 -3.66 -0.57 29.48
CA LEU A 151 -2.65 -1.00 30.46
C LEU A 151 -2.56 -2.52 30.51
N ARG A 152 -3.68 -3.25 30.42
CA ARG A 152 -3.69 -4.73 30.34
C ARG A 152 -3.14 -5.25 29.02
N ALA A 153 -3.42 -4.56 27.90
CA ALA A 153 -2.82 -4.88 26.61
C ALA A 153 -1.34 -4.46 26.54
N GLY A 154 -0.92 -3.47 27.33
CA GLY A 154 0.46 -3.00 27.42
C GLY A 154 1.35 -3.76 28.41
N THR A 155 0.78 -4.55 29.33
CA THR A 155 1.54 -5.28 30.39
C THR A 155 1.51 -6.80 30.27
N GLN A 156 0.96 -7.37 29.18
CA GLN A 156 1.23 -8.77 28.89
C GLN A 156 2.64 -8.92 28.28
N ASP A 157 3.60 -9.19 29.17
CA ASP A 157 4.97 -9.66 28.92
C ASP A 157 5.06 -10.55 27.67
N LEU A 158 5.45 -9.98 26.54
CA LEU A 158 5.37 -10.66 25.24
C LEU A 158 6.61 -11.49 24.88
N PHE A 159 7.62 -11.57 25.76
CA PHE A 159 8.73 -12.55 25.71
C PHE A 159 9.28 -12.90 27.10
N GLY A 160 8.41 -13.18 28.07
CA GLY A 160 8.82 -13.50 29.44
C GLY A 160 8.32 -14.85 29.91
N GLU A 161 8.87 -15.97 29.42
CA GLU A 161 8.76 -17.20 30.21
C GLU A 161 9.77 -17.09 31.36
N THR A 162 9.28 -16.73 32.56
CA THR A 162 10.09 -16.77 33.77
C THR A 162 10.28 -18.23 34.16
N VAL A 163 11.36 -18.86 33.72
CA VAL A 163 11.72 -20.20 34.19
C VAL A 163 12.34 -20.07 35.59
N GLN A 164 11.55 -20.31 36.64
CA GLN A 164 12.08 -20.47 38.00
C GLN A 164 12.83 -21.81 38.11
N THR A 165 14.15 -21.78 38.15
CA THR A 165 14.97 -23.01 38.24
C THR A 165 15.33 -23.43 39.67
N SER A 166 15.09 -22.59 40.68
CA SER A 166 14.98 -22.93 42.12
C SER A 166 14.72 -21.65 42.91
N SER A 167 14.43 -21.75 44.22
CA SER A 167 14.07 -20.63 45.11
C SER A 167 15.13 -19.54 45.31
N THR A 168 16.21 -19.52 44.53
CA THR A 168 17.40 -18.73 44.86
C THR A 168 17.95 -17.91 43.68
N TYR A 169 17.65 -18.21 42.41
CA TYR A 169 18.19 -17.44 41.26
C TYR A 169 17.23 -17.46 40.04
N SER A 170 17.18 -16.37 39.26
CA SER A 170 16.53 -16.33 37.93
C SER A 170 17.31 -15.42 36.99
N ALA A 171 17.36 -15.73 35.70
CA ALA A 171 17.95 -14.87 34.68
C ALA A 171 16.97 -14.72 33.51
N ARG A 172 16.91 -13.53 32.91
CA ARG A 172 16.09 -13.21 31.75
C ARG A 172 17.02 -12.66 30.66
N LEU A 173 16.89 -13.18 29.44
CA LEU A 173 17.65 -12.70 28.30
C LEU A 173 16.71 -11.86 27.43
N SER A 174 17.05 -10.60 27.20
CA SER A 174 16.26 -9.69 26.37
C SER A 174 17.11 -9.25 25.19
N TYR A 175 16.67 -9.54 23.96
CA TYR A 175 17.34 -9.09 22.74
C TYR A 175 16.73 -7.77 22.26
N GLY A 176 17.52 -6.69 22.28
CA GLY A 176 17.11 -5.36 21.84
C GLY A 176 17.94 -4.84 20.66
N GLY A 177 17.70 -5.34 19.44
CA GLY A 177 18.34 -4.86 18.22
C GLY A 177 17.36 -4.15 17.29
N TRP A 178 17.55 -2.85 17.07
CA TRP A 178 16.80 -2.05 16.08
C TRP A 178 17.34 -2.33 14.67
N LEU A 179 16.53 -2.95 13.81
CA LEU A 179 16.87 -3.14 12.39
C LEU A 179 16.23 -2.03 11.57
N LEU A 180 17.00 -1.00 11.27
CA LEU A 180 16.72 -0.07 10.16
C LEU A 180 17.12 -0.77 8.86
N GLY A 181 16.21 -0.80 7.88
CA GLY A 181 16.33 -1.61 6.67
C GLY A 181 17.57 -1.38 5.83
N GLN A 182 18.60 -2.22 6.01
CA GLN A 182 19.62 -2.52 5.01
C GLN A 182 19.99 -4.01 5.04
N ASP A 183 19.85 -4.67 3.89
CA ASP A 183 20.29 -6.05 3.63
C ASP A 183 21.82 -6.13 3.50
N SER A 184 22.56 -6.11 4.61
CA SER A 184 23.96 -6.50 4.58
C SER A 184 24.37 -7.22 5.86
N ASP A 185 25.20 -8.25 5.71
CA ASP A 185 25.79 -9.04 6.80
C ASP A 185 26.45 -8.17 7.89
N ALA A 186 26.82 -6.92 7.57
CA ALA A 186 27.32 -5.92 8.51
C ALA A 186 26.33 -5.52 9.62
N ALA A 187 25.02 -5.62 9.38
CA ALA A 187 24.01 -5.32 10.39
C ALA A 187 23.89 -6.45 11.44
N ILE A 188 24.13 -7.69 11.04
CA ILE A 188 24.15 -8.84 11.96
C ILE A 188 25.38 -8.78 12.86
N ASP A 189 26.54 -8.39 12.30
CA ASP A 189 27.75 -8.17 13.08
C ASP A 189 27.61 -6.99 14.07
N ALA A 190 26.80 -5.98 13.76
CA ALA A 190 26.50 -4.89 14.68
C ALA A 190 25.58 -5.30 15.85
N VAL A 191 24.61 -6.20 15.60
CA VAL A 191 23.66 -6.71 16.62
C VAL A 191 24.33 -7.68 17.59
N LEU A 192 25.38 -8.39 17.17
CA LEU A 192 26.13 -9.28 18.07
C LEU A 192 27.09 -8.55 19.01
N ASN A 193 27.31 -7.24 18.85
CA ASN A 193 28.23 -6.46 19.69
C ASN A 193 27.62 -5.98 21.00
N ARG A 194 26.35 -6.28 21.28
CA ARG A 194 25.69 -5.85 22.52
C ARG A 194 24.75 -6.94 23.03
N LEU A 195 25.10 -7.54 24.16
CA LEU A 195 24.29 -8.59 24.81
C LEU A 195 23.78 -8.06 26.16
N ASP A 196 22.47 -7.82 26.23
CA ASP A 196 21.81 -7.42 27.48
C ASP A 196 21.41 -8.68 28.28
N ILE A 197 22.00 -8.87 29.46
CA ILE A 197 21.76 -10.04 30.33
C ILE A 197 21.15 -9.59 31.65
N GLU A 198 19.88 -9.89 31.88
CA GLU A 198 19.25 -9.67 33.18
C GLU A 198 19.56 -10.88 34.09
N ALA A 199 20.38 -10.69 35.13
CA ALA A 199 20.78 -11.77 36.04
C ALA A 199 20.41 -11.45 37.49
N ARG A 200 19.69 -12.35 38.17
CA ARG A 200 19.50 -12.29 39.63
C ARG A 200 20.54 -13.16 40.33
N VAL A 201 21.36 -12.54 41.19
CA VAL A 201 22.44 -13.20 41.94
C VAL A 201 22.12 -13.17 43.44
N ALA A 202 22.07 -14.33 44.10
CA ALA A 202 21.93 -14.46 45.54
C ALA A 202 23.25 -14.33 46.32
N VAL A 203 23.08 -14.17 47.64
CA VAL A 203 23.80 -13.27 48.56
C VAL A 203 25.22 -13.71 48.98
N THR A 204 25.84 -14.72 48.35
CA THR A 204 27.18 -15.20 48.77
C THR A 204 28.26 -15.18 47.69
N ALA A 205 27.93 -14.86 46.43
CA ALA A 205 28.95 -14.72 45.39
C ALA A 205 29.73 -13.40 45.59
N THR A 206 31.06 -13.45 45.48
CA THR A 206 31.91 -12.25 45.43
C THR A 206 32.23 -11.85 43.99
N ASN A 207 32.13 -12.80 43.05
CA ASN A 207 32.40 -12.61 41.64
C ASN A 207 31.28 -13.18 40.77
N LEU A 208 31.00 -12.50 39.66
CA LEU A 208 30.25 -13.03 38.52
C LEU A 208 31.25 -13.46 37.44
N ARG A 209 31.16 -14.71 36.99
CA ARG A 209 31.93 -15.20 35.85
C ARG A 209 31.02 -15.45 34.66
N VAL A 210 31.48 -15.03 33.48
CA VAL A 210 30.80 -15.23 32.20
C VAL A 210 31.79 -15.87 31.23
N ARG A 211 31.46 -17.06 30.75
CA ARG A 211 32.21 -17.74 29.69
C ARG A 211 31.41 -17.77 28.41
N LEU A 212 32.10 -17.46 27.31
CA LEU A 212 31.58 -17.50 25.96
C LEU A 212 32.28 -18.62 25.22
N TRP A 213 31.50 -19.45 24.54
CA TRP A 213 31.96 -20.59 23.77
C TRP A 213 31.50 -20.44 22.32
N SER A 214 32.35 -20.79 21.35
CA SER A 214 31.97 -20.93 19.95
C SER A 214 32.03 -22.40 19.55
N ARG A 215 31.02 -22.87 18.81
CA ARG A 215 30.96 -24.22 18.25
C ARG A 215 30.63 -24.16 16.76
N ILE A 216 31.21 -25.02 15.93
CA ILE A 216 30.86 -25.13 14.51
C ILE A 216 29.44 -25.74 14.36
N PHE A 217 28.63 -25.20 13.46
CA PHE A 217 27.27 -25.68 13.20
C PHE A 217 27.27 -27.15 12.74
N GLY A 218 26.36 -27.99 13.27
CA GLY A 218 26.15 -29.38 12.81
C GLY A 218 26.72 -30.50 13.69
N VAL A 219 27.34 -30.18 14.83
CA VAL A 219 27.70 -31.17 15.89
C VAL A 219 26.56 -31.31 16.91
N ALA A 220 26.44 -32.46 17.57
CA ALA A 220 25.34 -32.77 18.49
C ALA A 220 25.13 -31.67 19.55
N GLU A 221 23.87 -31.36 19.87
CA GLU A 221 23.48 -30.34 20.86
C GLU A 221 23.81 -30.79 22.29
N THR A 222 25.09 -30.74 22.64
CA THR A 222 25.56 -30.81 24.02
C THR A 222 25.73 -29.40 24.60
N ALA A 223 25.80 -29.27 25.92
CA ALA A 223 26.01 -27.99 26.57
C ALA A 223 27.33 -27.32 26.14
N PRO A 224 27.39 -25.97 26.11
CA PRO A 224 28.62 -25.24 25.82
C PRO A 224 29.75 -25.63 26.80
N GLY A 225 30.93 -25.92 26.25
CA GLY A 225 32.13 -26.37 26.97
C GLY A 225 32.16 -27.87 27.29
N ALA A 226 31.13 -28.63 26.93
CA ALA A 226 31.07 -30.08 27.16
C ALA A 226 31.61 -30.90 25.98
N ASP A 227 31.67 -30.31 24.78
CA ASP A 227 32.19 -30.97 23.58
C ASP A 227 33.65 -30.55 23.33
N ALA A 228 34.47 -31.46 22.81
CA ALA A 228 35.86 -31.17 22.46
C ALA A 228 36.00 -30.14 21.31
N SER A 229 34.92 -29.90 20.56
CA SER A 229 34.83 -28.88 19.51
C SER A 229 34.44 -27.48 20.03
N ASP A 230 34.11 -27.34 21.31
CA ASP A 230 33.84 -26.04 21.91
C ASP A 230 35.14 -25.27 22.14
N VAL A 231 35.26 -24.11 21.50
CA VAL A 231 36.38 -23.19 21.72
C VAL A 231 35.90 -22.07 22.64
N MET A 232 36.53 -21.92 23.80
CA MET A 232 36.25 -20.81 24.71
C MET A 232 36.77 -19.52 24.08
N VAL A 233 35.85 -18.61 23.78
CA VAL A 233 36.12 -17.33 23.11
C VAL A 233 36.48 -16.26 24.14
N ALA A 234 35.82 -16.29 25.30
CA ALA A 234 36.13 -15.40 26.41
C ALA A 234 35.80 -16.04 27.77
N ASP A 235 36.57 -15.66 28.81
CA ASP A 235 36.32 -15.99 30.22
C ASP A 235 36.46 -14.70 31.01
N LEU A 236 35.33 -14.04 31.27
CA LEU A 236 35.24 -12.74 31.91
C LEU A 236 34.89 -12.95 33.38
N THR A 237 35.60 -12.27 34.27
CA THR A 237 35.30 -12.26 35.70
C THR A 237 35.12 -10.83 36.16
N TYR A 238 33.97 -10.54 36.74
CA TYR A 238 33.66 -9.24 37.33
C TYR A 238 33.45 -9.43 38.83
N THR A 239 34.13 -8.63 39.64
CA THR A 239 33.76 -8.51 41.05
C THR A 239 32.41 -7.78 41.14
N LEU A 240 31.56 -8.12 42.11
CA LEU A 240 30.29 -7.40 42.27
C LEU A 240 30.50 -5.89 42.52
N ALA A 241 31.63 -5.52 43.14
CA ALA A 241 32.00 -4.13 43.36
C ALA A 241 32.30 -3.37 42.06
N GLU A 242 32.94 -3.99 41.08
CA GLU A 242 33.19 -3.39 39.75
C GLU A 242 31.89 -3.11 38.99
N LEU A 243 30.86 -3.92 39.22
CA LEU A 243 29.54 -3.76 38.63
C LEU A 243 28.65 -2.77 39.40
N GLY A 244 29.16 -2.16 40.48
CA GLY A 244 28.36 -1.30 41.36
C GLY A 244 27.29 -2.04 42.15
N MET A 245 27.40 -3.37 42.26
CA MET A 245 26.41 -4.23 42.89
C MET A 245 26.80 -4.50 44.36
N ALA A 246 25.90 -4.15 45.27
CA ALA A 246 25.97 -4.58 46.67
C ALA A 246 25.41 -6.00 46.84
N SER A 247 26.06 -6.80 47.69
CA SER A 247 25.60 -8.15 48.03
C SER A 247 24.16 -8.13 48.56
N GLY A 248 23.29 -8.98 48.00
CA GLY A 248 21.92 -9.18 48.47
C GLY A 248 20.84 -8.30 47.83
N ALA A 249 21.18 -7.47 46.85
CA ALA A 249 20.22 -6.68 46.08
C ALA A 249 20.05 -7.21 44.65
N THR A 250 18.90 -6.91 44.04
CA THR A 250 18.58 -7.23 42.65
C THR A 250 19.02 -6.09 41.74
N TYR A 251 19.67 -6.41 40.63
CA TYR A 251 20.13 -5.42 39.64
C TYR A 251 19.83 -5.91 38.24
N ASP A 252 19.52 -4.96 37.35
CA ASP A 252 19.53 -5.16 35.91
C ASP A 252 20.91 -4.81 35.38
N LEU A 253 21.56 -5.73 34.67
CA LEU A 253 22.91 -5.54 34.17
C LEU A 253 22.92 -5.55 32.64
N SER A 254 23.60 -4.59 32.05
CA SER A 254 23.92 -4.55 30.62
C SER A 254 25.44 -4.64 30.51
N LEU A 255 25.94 -5.71 29.88
CA LEU A 255 27.38 -5.96 29.71
C LEU A 255 27.76 -5.72 28.25
N ASP A 256 28.64 -4.76 28.02
CA ASP A 256 29.33 -4.62 26.74
C ASP A 256 30.51 -5.61 26.71
N ILE A 257 30.41 -6.63 25.87
CA ILE A 257 31.41 -7.69 25.73
C ILE A 257 32.47 -7.39 24.66
N GLY A 258 32.41 -6.21 24.03
CA GLY A 258 33.29 -5.80 22.94
C GLY A 258 33.06 -6.58 21.64
N GLN A 259 33.80 -6.21 20.58
CA GLN A 259 33.76 -6.94 19.32
C GLN A 259 34.37 -8.33 19.47
N ILE A 260 33.54 -9.36 19.24
CA ILE A 260 34.00 -10.74 19.16
C ILE A 260 34.11 -11.12 17.68
N GLU A 261 35.32 -11.34 17.19
CA GLU A 261 35.52 -11.87 15.83
C GLU A 261 34.96 -13.30 15.77
N LYS A 262 33.83 -13.46 15.06
CA LYS A 262 33.15 -14.74 14.90
C LYS A 262 33.62 -15.43 13.63
N PRO A 263 34.11 -16.68 13.70
CA PRO A 263 34.29 -17.51 12.51
C PRO A 263 32.93 -17.83 11.88
N ALA A 264 32.77 -17.63 10.57
CA ALA A 264 31.55 -17.96 9.83
C ALA A 264 31.12 -19.42 10.09
N GLY A 265 29.80 -19.66 10.27
CA GLY A 265 29.24 -20.99 10.51
C GLY A 265 29.39 -21.51 11.95
N THR A 266 29.56 -20.63 12.96
CA THR A 266 29.60 -21.01 14.38
C THR A 266 28.36 -20.55 15.17
N ILE A 267 28.02 -21.26 16.24
CA ILE A 267 27.03 -20.92 17.26
C ILE A 267 27.79 -20.37 18.48
N ILE A 268 27.29 -19.30 19.09
CA ILE A 268 27.82 -18.77 20.36
C ILE A 268 26.95 -19.30 21.50
N GLY A 269 27.56 -20.00 22.45
CA GLY A 269 26.95 -20.38 23.72
C GLY A 269 27.53 -19.57 24.87
N PHE A 270 26.74 -19.31 25.90
CA PHE A 270 27.20 -18.61 27.10
C PHE A 270 26.89 -19.41 28.37
N GLU A 271 27.82 -19.34 29.33
CA GLU A 271 27.72 -19.94 30.66
C GLU A 271 28.01 -18.84 31.69
N PHE A 272 27.15 -18.67 32.69
CA PHE A 272 27.41 -17.75 33.80
C PHE A 272 27.19 -18.42 35.17
N TRP A 273 28.02 -18.02 36.14
CA TRP A 273 27.88 -18.48 37.52
C TRP A 273 28.45 -17.47 38.51
N GLY A 274 27.88 -17.46 39.71
CA GLY A 274 28.47 -16.80 40.86
C GLY A 274 29.53 -17.69 41.51
N ASP A 275 30.67 -17.11 41.89
CA ASP A 275 31.72 -17.76 42.69
C ASP A 275 31.97 -16.94 43.96
N ASP A 276 32.05 -17.63 45.10
CA ASP A 276 32.32 -17.04 46.41
C ASP A 276 33.81 -16.74 46.64
N GLY A 277 34.67 -17.12 45.68
CA GLY A 277 36.13 -16.96 45.76
C GLY A 277 36.83 -18.15 46.42
N ALA A 278 36.07 -19.12 46.95
CA ALA A 278 36.58 -20.38 47.47
C ALA A 278 36.49 -21.52 46.43
N GLY A 279 36.02 -21.22 45.21
CA GLY A 279 35.93 -22.17 44.09
C GLY A 279 34.63 -22.95 44.04
N THR A 280 33.62 -22.60 44.86
CA THR A 280 32.30 -23.23 44.84
C THR A 280 31.47 -22.60 43.73
N LYS A 281 31.22 -23.35 42.64
CA LYS A 281 30.41 -22.88 41.52
C LYS A 281 28.91 -23.10 41.77
N THR A 282 28.13 -22.02 41.71
CA THR A 282 26.65 -22.11 41.69
C THR A 282 26.15 -21.65 40.32
N VAL A 283 25.89 -22.60 39.42
CA VAL A 283 25.55 -22.31 38.01
C VAL A 283 24.17 -21.69 37.91
N THR A 284 24.07 -20.60 37.16
CA THR A 284 22.81 -19.89 36.91
C THR A 284 22.70 -19.70 35.40
N GLY A 285 21.91 -20.52 34.69
CA GLY A 285 21.56 -20.31 33.27
C GLY A 285 22.61 -20.63 32.18
N ILE A 286 22.15 -21.19 31.07
CA ILE A 286 22.91 -21.40 29.81
C ILE A 286 21.97 -21.10 28.64
N GLY A 287 22.45 -20.39 27.61
CA GLY A 287 21.71 -20.15 26.38
C GLY A 287 22.60 -20.21 25.14
N THR A 288 21.98 -20.39 23.97
CA THR A 288 22.63 -20.43 22.66
C THR A 288 21.94 -19.45 21.71
N ALA A 289 22.73 -18.72 20.92
CA ALA A 289 22.24 -17.87 19.85
C ALA A 289 22.87 -18.29 18.52
N SER A 290 22.04 -18.60 17.51
CA SER A 290 22.48 -18.82 16.14
C SER A 290 21.94 -17.70 15.24
N GLY A 291 22.82 -17.14 14.41
CA GLY A 291 22.49 -16.11 13.43
C GLY A 291 22.84 -16.60 12.04
N GLU A 292 21.98 -17.43 11.46
CA GLU A 292 21.94 -17.68 10.01
C GLU A 292 20.48 -17.60 9.56
N ALA A 293 20.21 -16.77 8.55
CA ALA A 293 18.91 -16.67 7.91
C ALA A 293 18.68 -17.90 7.03
N VAL A 294 18.24 -19.00 7.64
CA VAL A 294 17.61 -20.12 6.93
C VAL A 294 16.18 -20.23 7.45
N THR A 295 15.22 -20.04 6.55
CA THR A 295 13.79 -20.27 6.76
C THR A 295 13.55 -21.62 7.47
N GLY A 296 13.36 -21.59 8.80
CA GLY A 296 13.00 -22.75 9.60
C GLY A 296 13.90 -23.15 10.78
N GLY A 297 14.75 -22.28 11.33
CA GLY A 297 15.54 -22.60 12.53
C GLY A 297 14.70 -22.87 13.79
N ILE A 298 14.97 -23.95 14.50
CA ILE A 298 14.40 -24.28 15.82
C ILE A 298 15.30 -23.66 16.90
N TYR A 299 14.70 -22.95 17.86
CA TYR A 299 15.38 -22.44 19.05
C TYR A 299 15.17 -23.42 20.21
N SER A 300 16.26 -23.91 20.81
CA SER A 300 16.22 -24.85 21.95
C SER A 300 16.82 -24.18 23.19
N LEU A 301 16.05 -24.11 24.29
CA LEU A 301 16.54 -23.66 25.59
C LEU A 301 16.77 -24.90 26.50
N PHE A 302 17.98 -25.03 27.02
CA PHE A 302 18.37 -26.12 27.94
C PHE A 302 18.52 -25.57 29.36
N TYR A 303 18.06 -26.33 30.37
CA TYR A 303 18.34 -26.01 31.77
C TYR A 303 18.82 -27.25 32.53
N ARG A 304 19.41 -26.97 33.70
CA ARG A 304 19.97 -27.96 34.61
C ARG A 304 19.44 -27.71 36.01
N THR A 305 18.96 -28.76 36.69
CA THR A 305 18.49 -28.67 38.09
C THR A 305 19.54 -29.18 39.10
N ASP A 306 20.53 -29.98 38.67
CA ASP A 306 21.65 -30.46 39.48
C ASP A 306 22.88 -30.93 38.64
N GLN A 307 23.98 -31.31 39.30
CA GLN A 307 25.27 -31.63 38.65
C GLN A 307 25.30 -32.89 37.75
N THR A 308 24.18 -33.53 37.38
CA THR A 308 24.25 -34.78 36.58
C THR A 308 23.25 -34.96 35.45
N THR A 309 22.19 -34.15 35.29
CA THR A 309 21.16 -34.42 34.25
C THR A 309 20.67 -33.16 33.50
N TRP A 310 20.46 -33.27 32.18
CA TRP A 310 19.95 -32.18 31.30
C TRP A 310 18.47 -32.40 30.95
N GLY A 311 17.67 -31.33 31.00
CA GLY A 311 16.26 -31.31 30.54
C GLY A 311 16.03 -30.31 29.40
N LEU A 312 15.20 -30.69 28.43
CA LEU A 312 14.73 -29.83 27.34
C LEU A 312 13.45 -29.11 27.79
N ALA A 313 13.41 -27.76 27.79
CA ALA A 313 12.28 -27.01 28.33
C ALA A 313 11.06 -26.95 27.40
N ALA A 314 11.25 -26.75 26.09
CA ALA A 314 10.18 -26.79 25.10
C ALA A 314 10.77 -26.76 23.68
N SER A 315 10.06 -27.37 22.72
CA SER A 315 10.27 -27.11 21.28
C SER A 315 9.16 -26.17 20.80
N LEU A 316 9.50 -24.94 20.42
CA LEU A 316 8.54 -23.97 19.88
C LEU A 316 8.28 -24.29 18.41
N ARG A 317 7.02 -24.64 18.07
CA ARG A 317 6.57 -24.71 16.66
C ARG A 317 6.09 -23.34 16.17
N PRO A 318 6.35 -22.96 14.91
CA PRO A 318 6.33 -21.55 14.45
C PRO A 318 4.95 -21.03 14.05
N LEU A 319 3.89 -21.33 14.79
CA LEU A 319 2.52 -20.91 14.41
C LEU A 319 2.09 -19.55 14.97
N TYR A 320 2.83 -18.96 15.91
CA TYR A 320 2.47 -17.68 16.56
C TYR A 320 3.40 -16.49 16.25
N ALA A 321 4.59 -16.72 15.67
CA ALA A 321 5.54 -15.64 15.37
C ALA A 321 5.14 -14.77 14.17
N VAL A 322 4.37 -15.32 13.21
CA VAL A 322 3.97 -14.60 12.00
C VAL A 322 2.89 -13.54 12.30
N TYR A 323 1.97 -13.81 13.24
CA TYR A 323 0.90 -12.85 13.58
C TYR A 323 1.38 -11.67 14.42
N ALA A 324 2.39 -11.86 15.27
CA ALA A 324 2.86 -10.81 16.18
C ALA A 324 3.72 -9.76 15.48
N VAL A 325 4.64 -10.19 14.59
CA VAL A 325 5.45 -9.29 13.75
C VAL A 325 4.58 -8.49 12.81
N GLU A 326 3.54 -9.12 12.24
CA GLU A 326 2.60 -8.44 11.36
C GLU A 326 1.78 -7.36 12.09
N SER A 327 1.40 -7.57 13.36
CA SER A 327 0.66 -6.57 14.14
C SER A 327 1.55 -5.39 14.59
N ALA A 328 2.81 -5.64 14.94
CA ALA A 328 3.76 -4.59 15.33
C ALA A 328 4.19 -3.74 14.11
N VAL A 329 4.44 -4.38 12.96
CA VAL A 329 4.71 -3.68 11.69
C VAL A 329 3.48 -2.88 11.25
N LYS A 330 2.26 -3.41 11.40
CA LYS A 330 1.02 -2.66 11.12
C LYS A 330 0.81 -1.47 12.08
N LYS A 331 1.21 -1.60 13.34
CA LYS A 331 1.13 -0.54 14.36
C LYS A 331 2.09 0.61 14.07
N ASP A 332 3.35 0.33 13.73
CA ASP A 332 4.32 1.37 13.40
C ASP A 332 4.09 1.97 12.01
N PHE A 333 3.59 1.19 11.03
CA PHE A 333 3.09 1.77 9.77
C PHE A 333 1.90 2.69 10.01
N ALA A 334 1.02 2.38 10.96
CA ALA A 334 -0.11 3.23 11.30
C ALA A 334 0.36 4.52 12.00
N VAL A 335 1.30 4.44 12.94
CA VAL A 335 1.87 5.61 13.64
C VAL A 335 2.70 6.47 12.68
N GLN A 336 3.56 5.90 11.84
CA GLN A 336 4.34 6.65 10.84
C GLN A 336 3.45 7.24 9.74
N ARG A 337 2.39 6.54 9.32
CA ARG A 337 1.36 7.14 8.45
C ARG A 337 0.60 8.24 9.17
N LEU A 338 0.36 8.14 10.47
CA LEU A 338 -0.29 9.19 11.24
C LEU A 338 0.63 10.41 11.35
N SER A 339 1.91 10.23 11.68
CA SER A 339 2.92 11.30 11.74
C SER A 339 3.15 11.95 10.37
N ALA A 340 3.29 11.16 9.29
CA ALA A 340 3.41 11.71 7.94
C ALA A 340 2.10 12.37 7.46
N LYS A 341 0.93 11.88 7.91
CA LYS A 341 -0.35 12.57 7.69
C LYS A 341 -0.45 13.84 8.50
N ILE A 342 0.09 13.91 9.71
CA ILE A 342 0.11 15.10 10.54
C ILE A 342 1.05 16.13 9.90
N GLU A 343 2.29 15.77 9.55
CA GLU A 343 3.23 16.67 8.86
C GLU A 343 2.71 17.17 7.49
N ASN A 344 2.04 16.29 6.73
CA ASN A 344 1.39 16.67 5.48
C ASN A 344 0.10 17.48 5.72
N SER A 345 -0.64 17.21 6.80
CA SER A 345 -1.80 18.02 7.20
C SER A 345 -1.36 19.39 7.68
N ASP A 346 -0.28 19.52 8.43
CA ASP A 346 0.28 20.79 8.89
C ASP A 346 0.82 21.60 7.72
N SER A 347 1.46 20.95 6.75
CA SER A 347 1.89 21.58 5.49
C SER A 347 0.69 22.01 4.63
N ARG A 348 -0.40 21.23 4.61
CA ARG A 348 -1.65 21.57 3.92
C ARG A 348 -2.48 22.61 4.65
N ILE A 349 -2.47 22.63 5.98
CA ILE A 349 -3.11 23.64 6.84
C ILE A 349 -2.37 24.96 6.66
N ALA A 350 -1.04 24.96 6.69
CA ALA A 350 -0.24 26.13 6.36
C ALA A 350 -0.48 26.62 4.92
N ALA A 351 -0.73 25.72 3.95
CA ALA A 351 -1.13 26.10 2.59
C ALA A 351 -2.59 26.61 2.51
N LEU A 352 -3.51 26.04 3.30
CA LEU A 352 -4.91 26.45 3.42
C LEU A 352 -5.07 27.81 4.09
N GLU A 353 -4.26 28.11 5.11
CA GLU A 353 -4.25 29.38 5.84
C GLU A 353 -3.67 30.51 5.00
N ASN A 354 -2.69 30.21 4.13
CA ASN A 354 -2.07 31.21 3.25
C ASN A 354 -2.81 31.42 1.92
N SER A 355 -3.74 30.53 1.54
CA SER A 355 -4.59 30.71 0.36
C SER A 355 -5.82 29.80 0.39
N PRO A 356 -6.90 30.18 1.12
CA PRO A 356 -8.13 29.39 1.19
C PRO A 356 -8.78 29.12 -0.18
N SER A 357 -8.47 29.93 -1.19
CA SER A 357 -8.94 29.78 -2.57
C SER A 357 -8.13 28.79 -3.42
N ALA A 358 -6.93 28.36 -2.99
CA ALA A 358 -6.04 27.52 -3.80
C ALA A 358 -6.27 26.01 -3.63
N VAL A 359 -6.75 25.57 -2.46
CA VAL A 359 -6.92 24.13 -2.17
C VAL A 359 -8.32 23.61 -2.53
N ALA A 360 -9.34 24.47 -2.49
CA ALA A 360 -10.65 24.15 -3.05
C ALA A 360 -10.64 24.08 -4.60
N SER A 361 -9.66 24.73 -5.26
CA SER A 361 -9.49 24.68 -6.71
C SER A 361 -8.65 23.50 -7.23
N ASP A 362 -7.95 22.78 -6.35
CA ASP A 362 -7.11 21.63 -6.75
C ASP A 362 -7.89 20.29 -6.80
N ILE A 363 -9.18 20.31 -6.48
CA ILE A 363 -10.10 19.20 -6.80
C ILE A 363 -10.38 19.26 -8.30
N ALA A 364 -9.46 18.66 -9.08
CA ALA A 364 -9.58 18.30 -10.48
C ALA A 364 -10.49 19.22 -11.33
N THR A 365 -10.08 20.47 -11.53
CA THR A 365 -10.61 21.25 -12.66
C THR A 365 -10.44 20.40 -13.93
N PRO A 366 -11.52 20.21 -14.73
CA PRO A 366 -11.44 19.46 -15.98
C PRO A 366 -10.23 19.90 -16.78
N ARG A 367 -9.43 18.93 -17.18
CA ARG A 367 -8.13 19.17 -17.79
C ARG A 367 -8.32 19.35 -19.29
N ASN A 368 -7.41 20.09 -19.90
CA ASN A 368 -7.30 20.17 -21.35
C ASN A 368 -6.57 18.95 -21.94
N TYR A 369 -6.58 17.82 -21.21
CA TYR A 369 -6.11 16.54 -21.68
C TYR A 369 -6.94 15.42 -21.08
N GLY A 370 -7.02 14.30 -21.80
CA GLY A 370 -7.68 13.10 -21.29
C GLY A 370 -7.08 11.81 -21.84
N VAL A 371 -7.58 10.68 -21.35
CA VAL A 371 -7.12 9.34 -21.74
C VAL A 371 -8.30 8.51 -22.24
N ASP A 372 -8.13 7.86 -23.39
CA ASP A 372 -9.09 6.89 -23.95
C ASP A 372 -8.32 5.61 -24.28
N GLY A 373 -8.83 4.47 -23.85
CA GLY A 373 -8.06 3.24 -23.95
C GLY A 373 -8.75 2.01 -23.40
N TYR A 374 -8.26 0.86 -23.85
CA TYR A 374 -8.67 -0.44 -23.41
C TYR A 374 -7.44 -1.30 -23.19
N ALA A 375 -7.17 -1.67 -21.94
CA ALA A 375 -6.05 -2.56 -21.61
C ALA A 375 -6.48 -4.03 -21.59
N GLY A 376 -7.67 -4.35 -21.09
CA GLY A 376 -8.15 -5.72 -21.03
C GLY A 376 -7.17 -6.71 -20.36
N ARG A 377 -7.29 -7.99 -20.74
CA ARG A 377 -6.37 -9.06 -20.31
C ARG A 377 -5.12 -9.11 -21.20
N ALA A 378 -3.95 -9.21 -20.55
CA ALA A 378 -2.63 -9.23 -21.18
C ALA A 378 -1.96 -10.61 -21.10
N ASP A 379 -2.62 -11.67 -21.57
CA ASP A 379 -2.09 -13.03 -21.47
C ASP A 379 -1.97 -13.77 -22.81
N TYR A 380 -2.24 -13.07 -23.91
CA TYR A 380 -2.01 -13.60 -25.24
C TYR A 380 -0.51 -13.64 -25.56
N THR A 381 0.06 -14.84 -25.58
CA THR A 381 1.44 -15.08 -26.05
C THR A 381 1.50 -14.87 -27.56
N VAL A 382 2.13 -13.80 -27.99
CA VAL A 382 2.36 -13.49 -29.41
C VAL A 382 3.58 -14.27 -29.90
N ALA A 383 3.43 -15.17 -30.87
CA ALA A 383 4.56 -15.93 -31.43
C ALA A 383 5.68 -15.01 -31.95
N ASN A 384 5.32 -13.99 -32.75
CA ASN A 384 6.16 -12.89 -33.23
C ASN A 384 7.56 -13.28 -33.75
N THR A 385 7.68 -14.40 -34.47
CA THR A 385 8.99 -14.87 -34.96
C THR A 385 9.62 -13.86 -35.94
N GLY A 386 10.80 -13.32 -35.59
CA GLY A 386 11.49 -12.27 -36.35
C GLY A 386 11.02 -10.83 -36.08
N GLY A 387 10.15 -10.63 -35.09
CA GLY A 387 9.59 -9.33 -34.76
C GLY A 387 8.46 -8.89 -35.71
N GLY A 388 7.64 -7.95 -35.24
CA GLY A 388 6.43 -7.56 -35.95
C GLY A 388 5.94 -6.19 -35.56
N THR A 389 5.10 -5.63 -36.42
CA THR A 389 4.49 -4.32 -36.24
C THR A 389 2.99 -4.49 -36.05
N TRP A 390 2.47 -3.86 -34.99
CA TRP A 390 1.04 -3.69 -34.78
C TRP A 390 0.65 -2.30 -35.25
N GLU A 391 -0.50 -2.19 -35.92
CA GLU A 391 -1.17 -0.91 -36.14
C GLU A 391 -2.51 -0.95 -35.41
N THR A 392 -2.77 -0.03 -34.49
CA THR A 392 -4.00 0.05 -33.71
C THR A 392 -4.67 1.39 -33.90
N VAL A 393 -5.95 1.38 -34.25
CA VAL A 393 -6.80 2.56 -34.31
C VAL A 393 -7.46 2.78 -32.97
N VAL A 394 -7.31 3.99 -32.46
CA VAL A 394 -7.90 4.47 -31.20
C VAL A 394 -8.66 5.77 -31.48
N SER A 395 -9.80 5.96 -30.82
CA SER A 395 -10.56 7.20 -30.86
C SER A 395 -10.10 8.20 -29.78
N ALA A 396 -10.38 9.48 -30.00
CA ALA A 396 -10.41 10.48 -28.93
C ALA A 396 -11.82 11.07 -28.83
N PRO A 397 -12.41 11.25 -27.65
CA PRO A 397 -13.77 11.76 -27.48
C PRO A 397 -13.94 13.24 -27.90
N ALA A 398 -12.84 13.94 -28.18
CA ALA A 398 -12.82 15.36 -28.55
C ALA A 398 -11.73 15.65 -29.59
N ASP A 399 -11.90 16.75 -30.33
CA ASP A 399 -10.84 17.30 -31.17
C ASP A 399 -9.62 17.69 -30.33
N CYS A 400 -8.44 17.28 -30.79
CA CYS A 400 -7.20 17.43 -30.05
C CYS A 400 -6.09 17.96 -30.97
N TYR A 401 -5.06 18.56 -30.37
CA TYR A 401 -3.92 19.16 -31.06
C TYR A 401 -2.60 18.44 -30.79
N ALA A 402 -2.55 17.63 -29.72
CA ALA A 402 -1.39 16.82 -29.39
C ALA A 402 -1.83 15.51 -28.75
N VAL A 403 -1.01 14.47 -28.92
CA VAL A 403 -1.32 13.12 -28.47
C VAL A 403 -0.05 12.36 -28.08
N ARG A 404 -0.22 11.32 -27.27
CA ARG A 404 0.80 10.29 -26.99
C ARG A 404 0.17 8.93 -26.85
N ALA A 405 0.87 7.91 -27.34
CA ALA A 405 0.38 6.53 -27.28
C ALA A 405 0.69 5.89 -25.92
N ILE A 406 -0.18 4.99 -25.50
CA ILE A 406 -0.01 4.16 -24.30
C ILE A 406 0.24 2.72 -24.74
N PHE A 407 1.33 2.14 -24.22
CA PHE A 407 1.75 0.78 -24.50
C PHE A 407 1.74 -0.05 -23.25
N TYR A 408 1.56 -1.36 -23.42
CA TYR A 408 1.63 -2.27 -22.29
C TYR A 408 2.00 -3.72 -22.67
N HIS A 409 2.37 -4.52 -21.68
CA HIS A 409 2.47 -5.98 -21.80
C HIS A 409 2.17 -6.67 -20.46
N GLY A 410 1.88 -7.97 -20.51
CA GLY A 410 1.55 -8.80 -19.34
C GLY A 410 2.57 -9.90 -19.02
N ASP A 411 3.78 -9.79 -19.55
CA ASP A 411 4.82 -10.80 -19.37
C ASP A 411 5.49 -10.65 -17.99
N SER A 412 5.29 -11.65 -17.14
CA SER A 412 5.80 -11.63 -15.75
C SER A 412 7.27 -11.98 -15.62
N THR A 413 7.91 -12.52 -16.67
CA THR A 413 9.30 -13.01 -16.60
C THR A 413 10.23 -12.31 -17.55
N ARG A 414 9.72 -11.59 -18.57
CA ARG A 414 10.54 -10.94 -19.58
C ARG A 414 10.18 -9.48 -19.77
N SER A 415 11.21 -8.67 -19.95
CA SER A 415 11.06 -7.31 -20.46
C SER A 415 10.65 -7.34 -21.93
N VAL A 416 9.87 -6.36 -22.36
CA VAL A 416 9.42 -6.23 -23.75
C VAL A 416 9.88 -4.89 -24.30
N GLY A 417 10.62 -4.91 -25.41
CA GLY A 417 11.07 -3.70 -26.10
C GLY A 417 10.05 -3.23 -27.13
N ILE A 418 9.60 -1.99 -27.04
CA ILE A 418 9.01 -1.28 -28.18
C ILE A 418 10.18 -0.58 -28.88
N ALA A 419 10.70 -1.17 -29.96
CA ALA A 419 11.93 -0.68 -30.59
C ALA A 419 11.71 0.60 -31.42
N ALA A 420 10.51 0.75 -31.98
CA ALA A 420 10.07 1.94 -32.68
C ALA A 420 8.54 2.07 -32.58
N ALA A 421 8.04 3.31 -32.56
CA ALA A 421 6.61 3.58 -32.65
C ALA A 421 6.34 4.85 -33.47
N SER A 422 5.16 4.94 -34.07
CA SER A 422 4.73 6.11 -34.82
C SER A 422 3.21 6.27 -34.78
N ILE A 423 2.70 7.46 -35.06
CA ILE A 423 1.27 7.79 -34.95
C ILE A 423 0.80 8.67 -36.11
N LYS A 424 -0.47 8.52 -36.52
CA LYS A 424 -1.09 9.28 -37.60
C LYS A 424 -2.56 9.56 -37.31
N ALA A 425 -3.02 10.79 -37.52
CA ALA A 425 -4.44 11.12 -37.53
C ALA A 425 -5.07 10.60 -38.84
N ILE A 426 -6.21 9.90 -38.74
CA ILE A 426 -6.87 9.27 -39.89
C ILE A 426 -8.35 9.64 -39.95
N GLY A 427 -8.88 9.77 -41.18
CA GLY A 427 -10.29 10.09 -41.40
C GLY A 427 -11.23 8.89 -41.27
N SER A 428 -10.72 7.66 -41.43
CA SER A 428 -11.50 6.41 -41.37
C SER A 428 -10.65 5.21 -40.98
N VAL A 429 -11.27 4.19 -40.39
CA VAL A 429 -10.62 2.87 -40.17
C VAL A 429 -10.15 2.26 -41.50
N ALA A 430 -10.86 2.54 -42.60
CA ALA A 430 -10.45 2.11 -43.94
C ALA A 430 -9.12 2.74 -44.41
N ALA A 431 -8.71 3.87 -43.81
CA ALA A 431 -7.44 4.53 -44.07
C ALA A 431 -6.27 3.96 -43.23
N MET A 432 -6.50 2.89 -42.45
CA MET A 432 -5.43 2.09 -41.86
C MET A 432 -4.46 1.58 -42.94
N GLY A 433 -3.20 1.47 -42.58
CA GLY A 433 -2.11 1.27 -43.52
C GLY A 433 -1.63 2.58 -44.15
N GLY A 434 -0.74 2.45 -45.14
CA GLY A 434 -0.15 3.60 -45.84
C GLY A 434 0.99 4.28 -45.08
N THR A 435 1.32 5.50 -45.50
CA THR A 435 2.51 6.26 -45.08
C THR A 435 2.15 7.61 -44.44
N GLY A 436 3.16 8.31 -43.92
CA GLY A 436 3.06 9.63 -43.31
C GLY A 436 2.79 9.57 -41.82
N PHE A 437 3.37 8.62 -41.09
CA PHE A 437 3.27 8.60 -39.64
C PHE A 437 4.30 9.55 -39.03
N THR A 438 3.95 10.12 -37.89
CA THR A 438 4.86 10.92 -37.06
C THR A 438 5.56 9.98 -36.08
N PRO A 439 6.90 9.93 -36.02
CA PRO A 439 7.63 9.12 -35.05
C PRO A 439 7.25 9.49 -33.62
N LEU A 440 7.11 8.48 -32.76
CA LEU A 440 6.97 8.64 -31.32
C LEU A 440 8.34 8.43 -30.66
N THR A 441 8.58 9.14 -29.56
CA THR A 441 9.80 9.03 -28.74
C THR A 441 9.45 8.72 -27.28
N PHE A 442 10.44 8.33 -26.49
CA PHE A 442 10.29 7.96 -25.07
C PHE A 442 11.43 8.59 -24.27
N GLY A 443 11.21 9.76 -23.70
CA GLY A 443 12.31 10.55 -23.12
C GLY A 443 13.32 11.01 -24.17
N GLY A 444 12.89 11.18 -25.42
CA GLY A 444 13.74 11.51 -26.58
C GLY A 444 14.30 10.29 -27.33
N ASP A 445 14.23 9.09 -26.78
CA ASP A 445 14.70 7.87 -27.45
C ASP A 445 13.65 7.31 -28.43
N SER A 446 14.08 6.62 -29.48
CA SER A 446 13.17 6.06 -30.50
C SER A 446 12.36 4.85 -30.02
N GLY A 447 12.74 4.26 -28.88
CA GLY A 447 12.12 3.07 -28.32
C GLY A 447 12.25 3.02 -26.81
N VAL A 448 11.58 2.04 -26.20
CA VAL A 448 11.53 1.87 -24.75
C VAL A 448 11.48 0.39 -24.40
N THR A 449 12.07 0.02 -23.26
CA THR A 449 11.94 -1.33 -22.71
C THR A 449 11.02 -1.31 -21.49
N LEU A 450 9.92 -2.04 -21.56
CA LEU A 450 9.01 -2.21 -20.44
C LEU A 450 9.51 -3.39 -19.57
N PRO A 451 9.63 -3.22 -18.24
CA PRO A 451 10.10 -4.27 -17.35
C PRO A 451 9.05 -5.40 -17.19
N PRO A 452 9.46 -6.61 -16.73
CA PRO A 452 8.53 -7.68 -16.39
C PRO A 452 7.53 -7.23 -15.34
N THR A 453 6.32 -7.78 -15.37
CA THR A 453 5.19 -7.28 -14.55
C THR A 453 5.23 -7.69 -13.07
N GLY A 454 6.19 -8.53 -12.66
CA GLY A 454 6.38 -8.94 -11.27
C GLY A 454 5.29 -9.83 -10.68
N GLY A 455 4.29 -10.27 -11.46
CA GLY A 455 3.20 -11.11 -10.96
C GLY A 455 2.25 -11.64 -12.02
N THR A 456 1.49 -12.68 -11.67
CA THR A 456 0.44 -13.23 -12.52
C THR A 456 -0.66 -12.17 -12.74
N ARG A 457 -0.97 -11.86 -14.00
CA ARG A 457 -1.95 -10.84 -14.42
C ARG A 457 -1.59 -9.40 -14.02
N GLY A 458 -0.34 -9.15 -13.60
CA GLY A 458 0.21 -7.80 -13.58
C GLY A 458 0.41 -7.29 -15.01
N VAL A 459 0.52 -5.96 -15.15
CA VAL A 459 0.89 -5.31 -16.40
C VAL A 459 2.08 -4.40 -16.18
N SER A 460 2.82 -4.13 -17.25
CA SER A 460 3.82 -3.08 -17.32
C SER A 460 3.35 -2.10 -18.37
N MET A 461 3.42 -0.81 -18.06
CA MET A 461 2.87 0.25 -18.90
C MET A 461 3.90 1.35 -19.12
N CYS A 462 3.85 1.96 -20.30
CA CYS A 462 4.55 3.19 -20.59
C CYS A 462 3.72 4.07 -21.52
N ARG A 463 4.14 5.33 -21.63
CA ARG A 463 3.59 6.31 -22.55
C ARG A 463 4.71 6.91 -23.39
N SER A 464 4.42 7.24 -24.64
CA SER A 464 5.36 8.03 -25.45
C SER A 464 5.44 9.47 -24.95
N ASP A 465 6.43 10.21 -25.45
CA ASP A 465 6.47 11.66 -25.38
C ASP A 465 5.26 12.25 -26.14
N LEU A 466 4.88 13.46 -25.74
CA LEU A 466 3.77 14.19 -26.35
C LEU A 466 4.19 14.72 -27.72
N VAL A 467 3.37 14.46 -28.74
CA VAL A 467 3.61 14.91 -30.12
C VAL A 467 2.47 15.81 -30.56
N TYR A 468 2.81 16.94 -31.18
CA TYR A 468 1.81 17.81 -31.83
C TYR A 468 1.30 17.12 -33.10
N LEU A 469 0.03 16.70 -33.06
CA LEU A 469 -0.65 16.01 -34.14
C LEU A 469 -2.15 16.31 -34.03
N PRO A 470 -2.63 17.35 -34.73
CA PRO A 470 -4.03 17.70 -34.71
C PRO A 470 -4.94 16.60 -35.24
N SER A 471 -6.13 16.48 -34.64
CA SER A 471 -7.21 15.67 -35.20
C SER A 471 -7.59 16.17 -36.60
N ILE A 472 -8.12 15.26 -37.41
CA ILE A 472 -8.68 15.58 -38.72
C ILE A 472 -10.14 15.15 -38.79
N PRO A 473 -10.98 15.82 -39.61
CA PRO A 473 -12.37 15.42 -39.80
C PRO A 473 -12.50 13.97 -40.28
N ARG A 474 -13.54 13.30 -39.79
CA ARG A 474 -13.90 11.93 -40.18
C ARG A 474 -14.45 11.91 -41.60
N THR A 475 -13.98 10.96 -42.41
CA THR A 475 -14.40 10.76 -43.81
C THR A 475 -15.43 9.64 -43.98
N ASP A 476 -15.70 8.88 -42.92
CA ASP A 476 -16.67 7.78 -42.87
C ASP A 476 -17.95 8.11 -42.09
N GLY A 477 -18.15 9.38 -41.72
CA GLY A 477 -19.34 9.88 -41.01
C GLY A 477 -19.30 9.73 -39.48
N GLY A 478 -18.22 9.18 -38.90
CA GLY A 478 -18.05 9.17 -37.45
C GLY A 478 -17.92 10.58 -36.84
N THR A 479 -18.18 10.70 -35.54
CA THR A 479 -18.21 12.01 -34.85
C THR A 479 -16.96 12.29 -34.01
N VAL A 480 -16.17 11.26 -33.70
CA VAL A 480 -14.95 11.36 -32.87
C VAL A 480 -13.68 11.19 -33.71
N PRO A 481 -12.61 11.96 -33.46
CA PRO A 481 -11.31 11.77 -34.12
C PRO A 481 -10.73 10.36 -33.97
N LEU A 482 -9.97 9.93 -34.98
CA LEU A 482 -9.24 8.66 -34.96
C LEU A 482 -7.73 8.85 -35.17
N PHE A 483 -6.97 7.99 -34.50
CA PHE A 483 -5.52 7.90 -34.60
C PHE A 483 -5.10 6.45 -34.88
N ALA A 484 -4.29 6.23 -35.90
CA ALA A 484 -3.57 4.96 -36.10
C ALA A 484 -2.20 5.05 -35.43
N ILE A 485 -1.89 4.08 -34.58
CA ILE A 485 -0.63 3.98 -33.84
C ILE A 485 0.07 2.71 -34.29
N ARG A 486 1.33 2.83 -34.73
CA ARG A 486 2.20 1.69 -35.03
C ARG A 486 3.21 1.45 -33.92
N ALA A 487 3.45 0.19 -33.62
CA ALA A 487 4.46 -0.26 -32.66
C ALA A 487 5.22 -1.46 -33.22
N TYR A 488 6.54 -1.34 -33.36
CA TYR A 488 7.41 -2.46 -33.71
C TYR A 488 7.96 -3.10 -32.43
N VAL A 489 7.65 -4.39 -32.24
CA VAL A 489 8.16 -5.21 -31.12
C VAL A 489 9.06 -6.29 -31.72
N PRO A 490 10.39 -6.23 -31.50
CA PRO A 490 11.31 -7.26 -31.99
C PRO A 490 11.28 -8.52 -31.11
N THR A 491 10.75 -8.43 -29.89
CA THR A 491 10.76 -9.53 -28.91
C THR A 491 9.76 -10.62 -29.31
N GLU A 492 10.25 -11.86 -29.38
CA GLU A 492 9.40 -13.03 -29.63
C GLU A 492 8.65 -13.51 -28.38
N GLY A 493 7.47 -14.10 -28.57
CA GLY A 493 6.74 -14.79 -27.51
C GLY A 493 6.13 -13.89 -26.44
N PHE A 494 6.19 -12.56 -26.50
CA PHE A 494 5.73 -11.71 -25.41
C PHE A 494 4.20 -11.74 -25.21
N LYS A 495 3.73 -11.32 -24.04
CA LYS A 495 2.29 -11.26 -23.73
C LYS A 495 1.69 -9.89 -24.02
N ALA A 496 0.84 -9.79 -25.03
CA ALA A 496 0.12 -8.56 -25.40
C ALA A 496 -1.33 -8.59 -24.89
N MET A 497 -2.10 -7.52 -25.16
CA MET A 497 -3.55 -7.60 -24.96
C MET A 497 -4.15 -8.67 -25.83
N GLY A 498 -5.18 -9.33 -25.34
CA GLY A 498 -5.75 -10.47 -26.04
C GLY A 498 -5.96 -11.62 -25.09
N LYS A 499 -6.68 -12.63 -25.57
CA LYS A 499 -6.82 -13.91 -24.88
C LYS A 499 -6.41 -15.01 -25.85
N ALA A 500 -5.61 -15.96 -25.38
CA ALA A 500 -5.06 -17.05 -26.21
C ALA A 500 -6.11 -18.05 -26.73
N ASP A 501 -7.31 -18.07 -26.15
CA ASP A 501 -8.32 -19.11 -26.39
C ASP A 501 -9.41 -18.75 -27.40
N GLY A 502 -9.35 -17.56 -28.02
CA GLY A 502 -10.32 -17.13 -29.05
C GLY A 502 -11.73 -16.79 -28.53
N THR A 503 -11.98 -16.86 -27.22
CA THR A 503 -13.32 -16.59 -26.65
C THR A 503 -13.60 -15.11 -26.39
N THR A 504 -12.58 -14.26 -26.42
CA THR A 504 -12.72 -12.79 -26.38
C THR A 504 -12.25 -12.23 -27.71
N ASP A 505 -13.05 -12.52 -28.75
CA ASP A 505 -12.84 -11.90 -30.04
C ASP A 505 -13.21 -10.42 -29.97
N ARG A 506 -12.26 -9.56 -30.34
CA ARG A 506 -12.41 -8.10 -30.36
C ARG A 506 -12.50 -7.55 -31.79
N LEU A 507 -12.60 -8.44 -32.79
CA LEU A 507 -12.72 -8.05 -34.19
C LEU A 507 -14.00 -7.27 -34.48
N ASN A 508 -15.06 -7.49 -33.70
CA ASN A 508 -16.33 -6.76 -33.75
C ASN A 508 -16.18 -5.25 -33.46
N TRP A 509 -15.16 -4.82 -32.72
CA TRP A 509 -14.91 -3.38 -32.49
C TRP A 509 -14.65 -2.59 -33.77
N ALA A 510 -14.28 -3.25 -34.87
CA ALA A 510 -14.17 -2.61 -36.18
C ALA A 510 -15.49 -2.03 -36.70
N THR A 511 -16.63 -2.51 -36.18
CA THR A 511 -17.96 -2.03 -36.53
C THR A 511 -18.65 -1.32 -35.36
N HIS A 512 -17.92 -0.93 -34.31
CA HIS A 512 -18.50 -0.14 -33.24
C HIS A 512 -18.90 1.25 -33.77
N PRO A 513 -20.15 1.71 -33.58
CA PRO A 513 -20.65 2.93 -34.20
C PRO A 513 -19.98 4.20 -33.67
N ASP A 514 -19.72 4.27 -32.36
CA ASP A 514 -19.21 5.49 -31.73
C ASP A 514 -17.68 5.58 -31.71
N ARG A 515 -17.00 4.58 -31.15
CA ARG A 515 -15.54 4.60 -30.91
C ARG A 515 -14.89 3.29 -31.38
N PRO A 516 -14.53 3.16 -32.66
CA PRO A 516 -13.96 1.92 -33.17
C PRO A 516 -12.55 1.67 -32.61
N TRP A 517 -12.28 0.40 -32.28
CA TRP A 517 -10.97 -0.09 -31.86
C TRP A 517 -10.52 -1.20 -32.81
N VAL A 518 -9.47 -0.97 -33.60
CA VAL A 518 -9.06 -1.94 -34.63
C VAL A 518 -7.56 -2.14 -34.62
N SER A 519 -7.14 -3.38 -34.42
CA SER A 519 -5.73 -3.76 -34.49
C SER A 519 -5.45 -4.60 -35.72
N ARG A 520 -4.28 -4.41 -36.34
CA ARG A 520 -3.72 -5.24 -37.41
C ARG A 520 -2.27 -5.58 -37.10
N TYR A 521 -1.79 -6.69 -37.65
CA TYR A 521 -0.41 -7.14 -37.51
C TYR A 521 0.25 -7.38 -38.86
N ASN A 522 1.52 -6.98 -38.98
CA ASN A 522 2.38 -7.29 -40.11
C ASN A 522 3.75 -7.73 -39.57
N ALA A 523 4.33 -8.80 -40.12
CA ALA A 523 5.68 -9.21 -39.75
C ALA A 523 6.72 -8.15 -40.18
N GLY A 524 7.80 -8.03 -39.41
CA GLY A 524 8.90 -7.08 -39.66
C GLY A 524 8.64 -5.65 -39.15
N ASP A 525 9.67 -4.81 -39.26
CA ASP A 525 9.63 -3.39 -38.89
C ASP A 525 8.97 -2.54 -39.99
N CYS A 526 7.66 -2.35 -39.84
CA CYS A 526 6.85 -1.49 -40.68
C CYS A 526 6.63 -0.10 -40.07
N VAL A 527 7.37 0.24 -39.00
CA VAL A 527 7.48 1.61 -38.49
C VAL A 527 8.57 2.33 -39.29
N SER A 528 9.75 1.74 -39.40
CA SER A 528 10.86 2.29 -40.22
C SER A 528 10.61 2.14 -41.72
N SER A 529 9.81 1.14 -42.12
CA SER A 529 9.44 0.90 -43.53
C SER A 529 7.91 0.95 -43.71
N GLU A 530 7.33 2.15 -43.56
CA GLU A 530 5.88 2.33 -43.47
C GLU A 530 5.06 1.69 -44.60
N ALA A 531 5.58 1.74 -45.84
CA ALA A 531 4.92 1.18 -47.01
C ALA A 531 4.84 -0.37 -46.99
N SER A 532 5.64 -1.02 -46.14
CA SER A 532 5.64 -2.48 -45.95
C SER A 532 4.47 -2.97 -45.10
N PHE A 533 3.76 -2.07 -44.40
CA PHE A 533 2.54 -2.44 -43.68
C PHE A 533 1.39 -2.67 -44.67
N VAL A 534 1.20 -3.92 -45.07
CA VAL A 534 0.20 -4.33 -46.08
C VAL A 534 -0.95 -5.14 -45.47
N SER A 535 -0.95 -5.33 -44.15
CA SER A 535 -1.97 -6.10 -43.46
C SER A 535 -3.35 -5.47 -43.59
N THR A 536 -4.30 -6.27 -44.08
CA THR A 536 -5.73 -5.96 -44.13
C THR A 536 -6.54 -6.77 -43.13
N THR A 537 -5.88 -7.66 -42.39
CA THR A 537 -6.54 -8.61 -41.47
C THR A 537 -6.55 -8.01 -40.07
N ASN A 538 -7.76 -7.75 -39.57
CA ASN A 538 -7.96 -7.32 -38.20
C ASN A 538 -7.57 -8.46 -37.24
N ILE A 539 -7.08 -8.11 -36.05
CA ILE A 539 -6.73 -9.02 -34.97
C ILE A 539 -7.23 -8.46 -33.63
N SER A 540 -7.36 -9.31 -32.61
CA SER A 540 -7.87 -8.96 -31.28
C SER A 540 -6.79 -8.63 -30.24
N HIS A 541 -5.53 -8.51 -30.67
CA HIS A 541 -4.38 -8.30 -29.81
C HIS A 541 -3.48 -7.15 -30.28
N SER A 542 -2.91 -6.41 -29.33
CA SER A 542 -1.96 -5.32 -29.58
C SER A 542 -1.16 -4.98 -28.33
N PRO A 543 0.10 -4.52 -28.45
CA PRO A 543 0.81 -3.84 -27.36
C PRO A 543 0.31 -2.40 -27.14
N VAL A 544 -0.41 -1.81 -28.09
CA VAL A 544 -1.01 -0.48 -27.96
C VAL A 544 -2.36 -0.61 -27.25
N VAL A 545 -2.56 0.13 -26.16
CA VAL A 545 -3.78 0.06 -25.30
C VAL A 545 -4.50 1.38 -25.11
N GLY A 546 -3.97 2.48 -25.62
CA GLY A 546 -4.71 3.72 -25.58
C GLY A 546 -3.95 4.90 -26.10
N LEU A 547 -4.57 6.05 -25.88
CA LEU A 547 -4.13 7.36 -26.27
C LEU A 547 -4.36 8.31 -25.09
N GLU A 548 -3.35 9.11 -24.76
CA GLU A 548 -3.60 10.37 -24.07
C GLU A 548 -3.59 11.50 -25.10
N PHE A 549 -4.55 12.40 -25.00
CA PHE A 549 -4.78 13.47 -25.97
C PHE A 549 -4.96 14.81 -25.25
N HIS A 550 -4.45 15.88 -25.87
CA HIS A 550 -4.58 17.26 -25.41
C HIS A 550 -5.50 18.03 -26.34
N CYS A 551 -6.51 18.67 -25.79
CA CYS A 551 -7.61 19.31 -26.52
C CYS A 551 -7.83 20.75 -26.04
N HIS A 552 -8.53 21.54 -26.85
CA HIS A 552 -8.85 22.93 -26.50
C HIS A 552 -10.01 23.04 -25.51
N SER A 553 -10.88 22.04 -25.49
CA SER A 553 -11.99 21.93 -24.56
C SER A 553 -11.57 21.22 -23.28
N GLN A 554 -12.35 21.43 -22.23
CA GLN A 554 -12.30 20.59 -21.04
C GLN A 554 -12.73 19.16 -21.35
N VAL A 555 -11.99 18.18 -20.85
CA VAL A 555 -12.29 16.76 -20.96
C VAL A 555 -12.18 16.10 -19.60
N LEU A 556 -13.01 15.09 -19.37
CA LEU A 556 -12.93 14.23 -18.19
C LEU A 556 -12.31 12.89 -18.59
N THR A 557 -11.47 12.35 -17.71
CA THR A 557 -10.92 11.00 -17.83
C THR A 557 -11.46 10.12 -16.73
N LEU A 558 -12.13 9.06 -17.14
CA LEU A 558 -12.60 8.00 -16.27
C LEU A 558 -11.70 6.77 -16.45
N MET A 559 -11.09 6.30 -15.37
CA MET A 559 -10.38 5.02 -15.35
C MET A 559 -11.18 4.01 -14.54
N ALA A 560 -11.29 2.77 -15.00
CA ALA A 560 -11.90 1.70 -14.21
C ALA A 560 -10.94 0.54 -14.03
N VAL A 561 -10.81 0.04 -12.80
CA VAL A 561 -9.97 -1.11 -12.46
C VAL A 561 -10.84 -2.20 -11.84
N GLY A 562 -10.75 -3.43 -12.37
CA GLY A 562 -11.49 -4.56 -11.84
C GLY A 562 -11.35 -5.85 -12.67
N ASP A 563 -12.32 -6.75 -12.53
CA ASP A 563 -12.29 -8.08 -13.15
C ASP A 563 -12.95 -8.12 -14.56
N SER A 564 -13.54 -9.26 -14.95
CA SER A 564 -14.30 -9.41 -16.20
C SER A 564 -15.52 -8.49 -16.28
N GLN A 565 -16.16 -8.15 -15.16
CA GLN A 565 -17.32 -7.25 -15.13
C GLN A 565 -16.90 -5.82 -15.48
N THR A 566 -15.79 -5.35 -14.89
CA THR A 566 -15.21 -4.05 -15.25
C THR A 566 -14.70 -4.06 -16.68
N ASN A 567 -14.16 -5.20 -17.12
CA ASN A 567 -13.67 -5.36 -18.48
C ASN A 567 -14.81 -5.32 -19.52
N GLY A 568 -16.04 -5.73 -19.16
CA GLY A 568 -17.12 -5.92 -20.13
C GLY A 568 -16.88 -7.20 -20.93
N GLU A 569 -16.63 -8.31 -20.22
CA GLU A 569 -16.53 -9.65 -20.80
C GLU A 569 -17.60 -10.57 -20.18
N GLY A 570 -18.15 -11.48 -20.99
CA GLY A 570 -19.24 -12.36 -20.58
C GLY A 570 -20.06 -12.83 -21.78
N GLY A 571 -20.95 -13.80 -21.54
CA GLY A 571 -21.99 -14.13 -22.51
C GLY A 571 -22.92 -12.94 -22.77
N GLY A 572 -23.39 -12.79 -24.01
CA GLY A 572 -24.42 -11.80 -24.34
C GLY A 572 -23.93 -10.34 -24.43
N ILE A 573 -22.61 -10.13 -24.43
CA ILE A 573 -22.00 -8.82 -24.70
C ILE A 573 -21.70 -8.68 -26.19
N THR A 574 -22.24 -7.63 -26.83
CA THR A 574 -22.03 -7.39 -28.27
C THR A 574 -20.61 -6.94 -28.58
N TYR A 575 -20.01 -6.09 -27.74
CA TYR A 575 -18.65 -5.57 -27.92
C TYR A 575 -17.79 -5.83 -26.67
N SER A 576 -17.05 -6.94 -26.67
CA SER A 576 -16.18 -7.33 -25.55
C SER A 576 -15.14 -6.25 -25.25
N GLY A 577 -15.21 -5.63 -24.07
CA GLY A 577 -14.40 -4.46 -23.71
C GLY A 577 -15.20 -3.18 -23.51
N ALA A 578 -16.40 -3.09 -24.12
CA ALA A 578 -17.30 -1.96 -24.04
C ALA A 578 -18.12 -2.08 -22.75
N SER A 579 -17.43 -1.95 -21.63
CA SER A 579 -18.06 -2.10 -20.33
C SER A 579 -18.98 -0.94 -20.01
N TRP A 580 -19.70 -1.06 -18.90
CA TRP A 580 -20.60 -0.03 -18.39
C TRP A 580 -19.97 1.37 -18.29
N GLY A 581 -18.66 1.47 -18.07
CA GLY A 581 -17.95 2.75 -17.99
C GLY A 581 -17.73 3.39 -19.36
N PHE A 582 -17.53 2.57 -20.38
CA PHE A 582 -17.43 3.02 -21.77
C PHE A 582 -18.78 3.56 -22.25
N GLU A 583 -19.86 2.78 -22.06
CA GLU A 583 -21.22 3.19 -22.43
C GLU A 583 -21.64 4.48 -21.72
N ALA A 584 -21.29 4.62 -20.44
CA ALA A 584 -21.54 5.85 -19.69
C ALA A 584 -20.74 7.05 -20.22
N ALA A 585 -19.47 6.85 -20.61
CA ALA A 585 -18.64 7.90 -21.19
C ALA A 585 -19.18 8.38 -22.55
N VAL A 586 -19.63 7.44 -23.39
CA VAL A 586 -20.30 7.73 -24.68
C VAL A 586 -21.60 8.50 -24.43
N ALA A 587 -22.47 7.99 -23.55
CA ALA A 587 -23.76 8.61 -23.26
C ALA A 587 -23.61 10.03 -22.67
N LYS A 588 -22.70 10.24 -21.72
CA LYS A 588 -22.42 11.56 -21.13
C LYS A 588 -21.90 12.55 -22.17
N THR A 589 -21.01 12.10 -23.06
CA THR A 589 -20.49 12.94 -24.17
C THR A 589 -21.62 13.31 -25.14
N ALA A 590 -22.45 12.33 -25.52
CA ALA A 590 -23.58 12.53 -26.43
C ALA A 590 -24.67 13.47 -25.86
N ALA A 591 -24.83 13.51 -24.54
CA ALA A 591 -25.76 14.40 -23.85
C ALA A 591 -25.30 15.88 -23.81
N GLY A 592 -24.16 16.21 -24.45
CA GLY A 592 -23.63 17.58 -24.51
C GLY A 592 -22.84 18.01 -23.27
N GLY A 593 -22.45 17.06 -22.41
CA GLY A 593 -21.50 17.31 -21.33
C GLY A 593 -20.06 17.48 -21.84
N ALA A 594 -19.11 17.70 -20.92
CA ALA A 594 -17.69 17.61 -21.25
C ALA A 594 -17.40 16.22 -21.85
N PRO A 595 -16.62 16.11 -22.94
CA PRO A 595 -16.27 14.81 -23.50
C PRO A 595 -15.56 13.96 -22.45
N VAL A 596 -15.88 12.67 -22.43
CA VAL A 596 -15.35 11.73 -21.44
C VAL A 596 -14.48 10.69 -22.14
N GLY A 597 -13.18 10.71 -21.84
CA GLY A 597 -12.25 9.62 -22.15
C GLY A 597 -12.40 8.50 -21.14
N TYR A 598 -12.31 7.26 -21.60
CA TYR A 598 -12.43 6.09 -20.75
C TYR A 598 -11.23 5.16 -20.90
N LEU A 599 -10.55 4.88 -19.78
CA LEU A 599 -9.48 3.89 -19.70
C LEU A 599 -9.96 2.66 -18.94
N ASN A 600 -10.23 1.58 -19.68
CA ASN A 600 -10.62 0.31 -19.10
C ASN A 600 -9.40 -0.55 -18.71
N LEU A 601 -9.12 -0.64 -17.42
CA LEU A 601 -8.15 -1.55 -16.82
C LEU A 601 -8.84 -2.76 -16.16
N GLY A 602 -10.00 -3.17 -16.66
CA GLY A 602 -10.64 -4.45 -16.34
C GLY A 602 -9.88 -5.64 -16.95
N SER A 603 -9.88 -6.81 -16.30
CA SER A 603 -9.34 -8.04 -16.91
C SER A 603 -10.03 -9.27 -16.36
N SER A 604 -10.46 -10.15 -17.27
CA SER A 604 -11.17 -11.38 -16.91
C SER A 604 -10.31 -12.32 -16.07
N GLY A 605 -10.88 -12.78 -14.96
CA GLY A 605 -10.22 -13.65 -13.99
C GLY A 605 -9.24 -12.92 -13.07
N SER A 606 -9.21 -11.59 -13.07
CA SER A 606 -8.43 -10.81 -12.10
C SER A 606 -9.15 -10.73 -10.76
N ASN A 607 -8.36 -10.77 -9.69
CA ASN A 607 -8.79 -10.58 -8.32
C ASN A 607 -8.28 -9.24 -7.76
N SER A 608 -8.60 -8.91 -6.51
CA SER A 608 -8.21 -7.64 -5.88
C SER A 608 -6.69 -7.38 -5.89
N ALA A 609 -5.84 -8.40 -5.85
CA ALA A 609 -4.38 -8.25 -5.96
C ALA A 609 -3.98 -7.78 -7.36
N SER A 610 -4.55 -8.41 -8.40
CA SER A 610 -4.31 -8.00 -9.79
C SER A 610 -4.88 -6.61 -10.11
N PHE A 611 -5.86 -6.11 -9.34
CA PHE A 611 -6.36 -4.74 -9.49
C PHE A 611 -5.28 -3.75 -9.08
N GLN A 612 -4.72 -3.96 -7.89
CA GLN A 612 -3.66 -3.12 -7.34
C GLN A 612 -2.45 -3.07 -8.29
N LEU A 613 -1.95 -4.21 -8.78
CA LEU A 613 -0.80 -4.23 -9.69
C LEU A 613 -1.01 -3.41 -10.97
N ARG A 614 -2.24 -3.39 -11.50
CA ARG A 614 -2.55 -2.65 -12.73
C ARG A 614 -2.78 -1.17 -12.49
N LEU A 615 -3.38 -0.83 -11.35
CA LEU A 615 -3.45 0.55 -10.88
C LEU A 615 -2.04 1.12 -10.66
N ASP A 616 -1.18 0.39 -9.95
CA ASP A 616 0.22 0.76 -9.70
C ASP A 616 0.97 0.99 -11.02
N ALA A 617 0.82 0.10 -12.00
CA ALA A 617 1.44 0.23 -13.31
C ALA A 617 0.97 1.48 -14.07
N ALA A 618 -0.34 1.76 -14.09
CA ALA A 618 -0.89 2.94 -14.75
C ALA A 618 -0.41 4.24 -14.08
N LEU A 619 -0.49 4.32 -12.76
CA LEU A 619 -0.05 5.49 -11.99
C LEU A 619 1.47 5.71 -12.12
N SER A 620 2.27 4.64 -12.14
CA SER A 620 3.73 4.72 -12.31
C SER A 620 4.12 5.13 -13.74
N ALA A 621 3.32 4.77 -14.74
CA ALA A 621 3.45 5.30 -16.10
C ALA A 621 3.02 6.78 -16.21
N GLY A 622 2.52 7.38 -15.13
CA GLY A 622 2.06 8.77 -15.06
C GLY A 622 0.66 8.98 -15.64
N ILE A 623 -0.12 7.92 -15.83
CA ILE A 623 -1.50 8.00 -16.30
C ILE A 623 -2.37 8.42 -15.12
N LEU A 624 -2.81 9.68 -15.12
CA LEU A 624 -3.55 10.30 -14.00
C LEU A 624 -4.95 10.69 -14.47
N PRO A 625 -5.98 9.84 -14.27
CA PRO A 625 -7.35 10.17 -14.61
C PRO A 625 -7.93 11.21 -13.65
N ASP A 626 -9.08 11.80 -14.00
CA ASP A 626 -9.84 12.66 -13.10
C ASP A 626 -10.58 11.84 -12.04
N MET A 627 -11.04 10.64 -12.44
CA MET A 627 -11.82 9.72 -11.62
C MET A 627 -11.32 8.29 -11.82
N CYS A 628 -11.28 7.52 -10.73
CA CYS A 628 -10.95 6.11 -10.77
C CYS A 628 -12.07 5.29 -10.11
N ILE A 629 -12.73 4.44 -10.90
CA ILE A 629 -13.73 3.50 -10.44
C ILE A 629 -13.05 2.21 -9.99
N MET A 630 -13.32 1.80 -8.76
CA MET A 630 -12.75 0.60 -8.16
C MET A 630 -13.85 -0.35 -7.69
N GLN A 631 -13.67 -1.61 -8.07
CA GLN A 631 -14.48 -2.71 -7.59
C GLN A 631 -14.13 -3.02 -6.13
N GLY A 632 -15.14 -3.08 -5.26
CA GLY A 632 -14.90 -3.38 -3.85
C GLY A 632 -14.44 -4.82 -3.59
N PHE A 633 -15.01 -5.78 -4.33
CA PHE A 633 -14.76 -7.22 -4.21
C PHE A 633 -14.95 -7.90 -5.56
N SER A 634 -14.08 -8.84 -5.90
CA SER A 634 -14.25 -9.71 -7.06
C SER A 634 -14.62 -11.12 -6.63
N GLY A 635 -15.51 -11.77 -7.35
CA GLY A 635 -15.69 -13.21 -7.21
C GLY A 635 -14.37 -13.96 -7.41
N ASN A 636 -13.42 -13.46 -8.20
CA ASN A 636 -12.13 -14.13 -8.40
C ASN A 636 -11.23 -14.11 -7.15
N ASP A 637 -11.62 -13.40 -6.08
CA ASP A 637 -10.99 -13.50 -4.77
C ASP A 637 -11.38 -14.80 -4.03
N ILE A 638 -12.49 -15.46 -4.41
CA ILE A 638 -13.04 -16.68 -3.76
C ILE A 638 -12.18 -17.94 -3.99
N GLY A 639 -11.27 -17.93 -4.96
CA GLY A 639 -10.48 -19.11 -5.30
C GLY A 639 -11.36 -20.24 -5.86
N GLY A 640 -10.96 -21.50 -5.62
CA GLY A 640 -11.65 -22.70 -6.14
C GLY A 640 -12.66 -23.35 -5.19
N ASP A 641 -12.82 -22.81 -3.96
CA ASP A 641 -13.65 -23.44 -2.91
C ASP A 641 -15.10 -22.94 -2.91
N ASP A 642 -15.46 -22.02 -3.83
CA ASP A 642 -16.78 -21.40 -4.00
C ASP A 642 -17.41 -20.87 -2.69
N GLN A 643 -16.61 -20.55 -1.68
CA GLN A 643 -17.06 -19.98 -0.41
C GLN A 643 -16.43 -18.62 -0.14
N VAL A 644 -17.28 -17.62 0.13
CA VAL A 644 -16.81 -16.35 0.68
C VAL A 644 -16.42 -16.58 2.13
N THR A 645 -15.23 -16.12 2.52
CA THR A 645 -14.76 -16.18 3.92
C THR A 645 -14.39 -14.79 4.42
N ASP A 646 -14.38 -14.60 5.73
CA ASP A 646 -13.96 -13.34 6.35
C ASP A 646 -12.53 -12.95 5.94
N ALA A 647 -11.62 -13.92 5.80
CA ALA A 647 -10.25 -13.67 5.36
C ALA A 647 -10.18 -13.09 3.93
N ILE A 648 -11.05 -13.58 3.04
CA ILE A 648 -11.15 -13.09 1.67
C ILE A 648 -11.68 -11.64 1.67
N ILE A 649 -12.75 -11.38 2.43
CA ILE A 649 -13.32 -10.02 2.56
C ILE A 649 -12.30 -9.05 3.19
N ALA A 650 -11.59 -9.47 4.24
CA ALA A 650 -10.57 -8.66 4.89
C ALA A 650 -9.44 -8.31 3.92
N THR A 651 -8.96 -9.28 3.13
CA THR A 651 -7.90 -9.08 2.14
C THR A 651 -8.34 -8.14 1.01
N ALA A 652 -9.55 -8.33 0.47
CA ALA A 652 -10.10 -7.45 -0.56
C ALA A 652 -10.29 -6.01 -0.03
N SER A 653 -10.81 -5.88 1.20
CA SER A 653 -10.98 -4.59 1.86
C SER A 653 -9.66 -3.87 2.11
N GLU A 654 -8.62 -4.57 2.56
CA GLU A 654 -7.30 -3.98 2.78
C GLU A 654 -6.73 -3.41 1.47
N ARG A 655 -6.79 -4.19 0.38
CA ARG A 655 -6.30 -3.77 -0.93
C ARG A 655 -7.09 -2.58 -1.47
N LEU A 656 -8.42 -2.59 -1.32
CA LEU A 656 -9.26 -1.45 -1.70
C LEU A 656 -8.82 -0.18 -0.96
N VAL A 657 -8.58 -0.26 0.36
CA VAL A 657 -8.12 0.90 1.15
C VAL A 657 -6.74 1.39 0.72
N ARG A 658 -5.82 0.47 0.37
CA ARG A 658 -4.50 0.85 -0.19
C ARG A 658 -4.65 1.57 -1.53
N ASN A 659 -5.47 1.05 -2.44
CA ASN A 659 -5.73 1.66 -3.74
C ASN A 659 -6.40 3.03 -3.59
N LEU A 660 -7.39 3.15 -2.68
CA LEU A 660 -8.04 4.42 -2.35
C LEU A 660 -7.02 5.46 -1.91
N ALA A 661 -6.14 5.12 -0.96
CA ALA A 661 -5.09 6.02 -0.52
C ALA A 661 -4.19 6.47 -1.69
N GLN A 662 -3.75 5.53 -2.55
CA GLN A 662 -2.87 5.85 -3.68
C GLN A 662 -3.50 6.83 -4.67
N ILE A 663 -4.80 6.69 -4.97
CA ILE A 663 -5.48 7.59 -5.92
C ILE A 663 -5.82 8.94 -5.27
N THR A 664 -6.23 8.96 -4.00
CA THR A 664 -6.52 10.21 -3.29
C THR A 664 -5.27 11.04 -3.08
N ASP A 665 -4.12 10.41 -2.79
CA ASP A 665 -2.83 11.09 -2.64
C ASP A 665 -2.36 11.78 -3.93
N ARG A 666 -2.96 11.43 -5.07
CA ARG A 666 -2.69 12.00 -6.40
C ARG A 666 -3.80 12.94 -6.89
N GLY A 667 -4.76 13.28 -6.04
CA GLY A 667 -5.89 14.14 -6.39
C GLY A 667 -6.88 13.50 -7.37
N ILE A 668 -6.91 12.17 -7.47
CA ILE A 668 -7.85 11.44 -8.31
C ILE A 668 -9.10 11.15 -7.48
N CYS A 669 -10.28 11.47 -8.03
CA CYS A 669 -11.55 11.23 -7.35
C CYS A 669 -11.86 9.71 -7.29
N PRO A 670 -12.01 9.11 -6.09
CA PRO A 670 -12.37 7.71 -5.95
C PRO A 670 -13.86 7.50 -6.18
N ILE A 671 -14.21 6.51 -6.99
CA ILE A 671 -15.59 6.01 -7.12
C ILE A 671 -15.57 4.51 -6.80
N LEU A 672 -16.49 4.05 -5.97
CA LEU A 672 -16.62 2.64 -5.61
C LEU A 672 -17.84 2.02 -6.29
N TRP A 673 -17.81 0.71 -6.53
CA TRP A 673 -19.02 -0.03 -6.85
C TRP A 673 -19.12 -1.35 -6.07
N THR A 674 -20.35 -1.71 -5.75
CA THR A 674 -20.70 -2.92 -4.98
C THR A 674 -20.55 -4.18 -5.84
N ALA A 675 -20.07 -5.29 -5.28
CA ALA A 675 -19.95 -6.54 -6.03
C ALA A 675 -21.33 -7.08 -6.46
N VAL A 676 -21.46 -7.45 -7.73
CA VAL A 676 -22.70 -8.04 -8.26
C VAL A 676 -22.95 -9.46 -7.69
N PRO A 677 -24.21 -9.92 -7.65
CA PRO A 677 -24.51 -11.30 -7.27
C PRO A 677 -24.08 -12.32 -8.34
N TYR A 678 -24.14 -13.60 -8.00
CA TYR A 678 -23.92 -14.74 -8.91
C TYR A 678 -25.12 -15.67 -8.85
N ASN A 679 -25.42 -16.39 -9.93
CA ASN A 679 -26.42 -17.45 -9.88
C ASN A 679 -25.75 -18.79 -9.53
N PRO A 680 -26.39 -19.66 -8.71
CA PRO A 680 -25.84 -20.95 -8.29
C PRO A 680 -25.39 -21.85 -9.45
N ALA A 681 -26.04 -21.71 -10.61
CA ALA A 681 -25.70 -22.45 -11.83
C ALA A 681 -24.27 -22.16 -12.35
N SER A 682 -23.71 -20.98 -12.05
CA SER A 682 -22.31 -20.67 -12.37
C SER A 682 -21.41 -20.64 -11.15
N ARG A 683 -21.93 -20.23 -10.00
CA ARG A 683 -21.20 -20.25 -8.74
C ARG A 683 -22.15 -20.34 -7.56
N ASP A 684 -22.06 -21.46 -6.85
CA ASP A 684 -22.86 -21.75 -5.67
C ASP A 684 -22.13 -21.30 -4.40
N LEU A 685 -22.43 -20.09 -3.96
CA LEU A 685 -21.91 -19.50 -2.73
C LEU A 685 -22.69 -19.96 -1.49
N GLY A 686 -23.92 -20.46 -1.69
CA GLY A 686 -24.88 -20.76 -0.64
C GLY A 686 -24.94 -19.67 0.44
N ALA A 687 -24.91 -20.09 1.70
CA ALA A 687 -25.02 -19.20 2.85
C ALA A 687 -23.85 -18.21 2.97
N SER A 688 -22.70 -18.49 2.36
CA SER A 688 -21.53 -17.61 2.42
C SER A 688 -21.73 -16.29 1.65
N ASP A 689 -22.70 -16.21 0.72
CA ASP A 689 -23.08 -14.96 0.04
C ASP A 689 -23.48 -13.85 1.03
N ALA A 690 -23.90 -14.20 2.25
CA ALA A 690 -24.17 -13.25 3.32
C ALA A 690 -22.96 -12.33 3.62
N LEU A 691 -21.73 -12.83 3.48
CA LEU A 691 -20.51 -12.03 3.70
C LEU A 691 -20.27 -11.02 2.56
N ARG A 692 -20.51 -11.40 1.30
CA ARG A 692 -20.48 -10.45 0.17
C ARG A 692 -21.53 -9.35 0.36
N ARG A 693 -22.76 -9.73 0.73
CA ARG A 693 -23.85 -8.77 1.00
C ARG A 693 -23.50 -7.82 2.13
N ALA A 694 -22.99 -8.33 3.26
CA ALA A 694 -22.54 -7.51 4.38
C ALA A 694 -21.40 -6.55 3.98
N TYR A 695 -20.49 -6.99 3.12
CA TYR A 695 -19.44 -6.12 2.60
C TYR A 695 -19.99 -5.04 1.65
N ASN A 696 -20.97 -5.36 0.80
CA ASN A 696 -21.67 -4.35 0.01
C ASN A 696 -22.40 -3.32 0.89
N ASP A 697 -23.04 -3.75 1.99
CA ASP A 697 -23.66 -2.83 2.95
C ASP A 697 -22.62 -1.90 3.60
N ARG A 698 -21.42 -2.42 3.90
CA ARG A 698 -20.30 -1.59 4.36
C ARG A 698 -19.88 -0.57 3.30
N LEU A 699 -19.81 -0.94 2.02
CA LEU A 699 -19.52 0.00 0.94
C LEU A 699 -20.61 1.08 0.84
N ARG A 700 -21.89 0.71 0.88
CA ARG A 700 -22.99 1.68 0.92
C ARG A 700 -22.87 2.63 2.11
N SER A 701 -22.45 2.11 3.27
CA SER A 701 -22.27 2.94 4.48
C SER A 701 -21.19 4.00 4.33
N VAL A 702 -20.17 3.79 3.47
CA VAL A 702 -19.15 4.83 3.25
C VAL A 702 -19.68 5.99 2.39
N ALA A 703 -20.78 5.80 1.67
CA ALA A 703 -21.43 6.91 0.96
C ALA A 703 -21.92 8.00 1.92
N SER A 704 -22.41 7.61 3.10
CA SER A 704 -22.77 8.55 4.18
C SER A 704 -21.59 9.40 4.69
N ARG A 705 -20.36 9.05 4.31
CA ARG A 705 -19.12 9.76 4.66
C ARG A 705 -18.56 10.54 3.45
N GLY A 706 -19.36 10.75 2.42
CA GLY A 706 -18.99 11.53 1.22
C GLY A 706 -18.31 10.73 0.11
N ALA A 707 -18.22 9.40 0.20
CA ALA A 707 -17.71 8.60 -0.91
C ALA A 707 -18.79 8.41 -1.99
N ILE A 708 -18.42 8.41 -3.27
CA ILE A 708 -19.34 8.04 -4.35
C ILE A 708 -19.38 6.53 -4.48
N VAL A 709 -20.56 5.93 -4.33
CA VAL A 709 -20.77 4.48 -4.39
C VAL A 709 -21.86 4.15 -5.39
N MET A 710 -21.53 3.36 -6.41
CA MET A 710 -22.49 2.83 -7.37
C MET A 710 -22.99 1.46 -6.91
N ASP A 711 -24.28 1.37 -6.59
CA ASP A 711 -24.90 0.16 -6.08
C ASP A 711 -25.35 -0.78 -7.21
N PHE A 712 -24.38 -1.41 -7.87
CA PHE A 712 -24.63 -2.39 -8.92
C PHE A 712 -25.38 -3.61 -8.39
N ASP A 713 -25.12 -4.04 -7.15
CA ASP A 713 -25.84 -5.17 -6.53
C ASP A 713 -27.34 -4.92 -6.51
N ALA A 714 -27.78 -3.76 -6.03
CA ALA A 714 -29.19 -3.42 -6.01
C ALA A 714 -29.78 -3.26 -7.42
N ALA A 715 -28.99 -2.84 -8.39
CA ALA A 715 -29.45 -2.59 -9.76
C ALA A 715 -29.76 -3.87 -10.55
N VAL A 716 -29.04 -4.97 -10.27
CA VAL A 716 -29.10 -6.21 -11.08
C VAL A 716 -29.47 -7.48 -10.30
N ARG A 717 -29.63 -7.44 -8.98
CA ARG A 717 -30.04 -8.63 -8.21
C ARG A 717 -31.48 -9.04 -8.48
N SER A 718 -31.75 -10.35 -8.41
CA SER A 718 -33.08 -10.94 -8.60
C SER A 718 -34.11 -10.53 -7.52
N GLY A 719 -33.64 -10.00 -6.39
CA GLY A 719 -34.47 -9.64 -5.24
C GLY A 719 -34.91 -10.83 -4.39
N VAL A 720 -34.49 -12.05 -4.72
CA VAL A 720 -34.83 -13.28 -4.00
C VAL A 720 -33.56 -13.96 -3.48
N ILE A 721 -33.54 -14.27 -2.19
CA ILE A 721 -32.56 -15.17 -1.59
C ILE A 721 -33.09 -16.59 -1.74
N ASP A 722 -32.29 -17.48 -2.33
CA ASP A 722 -32.68 -18.87 -2.52
C ASP A 722 -32.68 -19.69 -1.22
N GLY A 723 -33.03 -20.98 -1.33
CA GLY A 723 -33.12 -21.89 -0.18
C GLY A 723 -31.78 -22.14 0.53
N ASP A 724 -30.66 -21.88 -0.15
CA ASP A 724 -29.30 -22.07 0.38
C ASP A 724 -28.70 -20.77 0.95
N GLY A 725 -29.41 -19.64 0.81
CA GLY A 725 -29.04 -18.36 1.40
C GLY A 725 -28.32 -17.40 0.45
N GLN A 726 -28.25 -17.70 -0.84
CA GLN A 726 -27.60 -16.90 -1.87
C GLN A 726 -28.56 -15.94 -2.57
N MET A 727 -28.13 -14.70 -2.80
CA MET A 727 -28.84 -13.74 -3.65
C MET A 727 -28.41 -13.95 -5.10
N GLY A 728 -29.37 -14.17 -5.99
CA GLY A 728 -29.11 -14.39 -7.42
C GLY A 728 -28.90 -13.09 -8.22
N LEU A 729 -28.21 -13.22 -9.35
CA LEU A 729 -28.17 -12.22 -10.42
C LEU A 729 -29.44 -12.39 -11.26
N ASP A 730 -30.18 -11.31 -11.50
CA ASP A 730 -31.39 -11.39 -12.31
C ASP A 730 -31.06 -11.91 -13.72
N THR A 731 -31.80 -12.92 -14.17
CA THR A 731 -31.59 -13.58 -15.46
C THR A 731 -31.86 -12.65 -16.64
N ASP A 732 -32.57 -11.53 -16.42
CA ASP A 732 -32.76 -10.50 -17.45
C ASP A 732 -31.49 -9.67 -17.72
N TYR A 733 -30.47 -9.79 -16.87
CA TYR A 733 -29.21 -9.03 -16.95
C TYR A 733 -27.97 -9.92 -17.10
N THR A 734 -28.16 -11.22 -17.35
CA THR A 734 -27.07 -12.17 -17.55
C THR A 734 -27.48 -13.30 -18.49
N SER A 735 -26.55 -13.73 -19.33
CA SER A 735 -26.74 -14.91 -20.18
C SER A 735 -25.87 -16.11 -19.77
N ASP A 736 -24.91 -15.92 -18.86
CA ASP A 736 -23.99 -16.96 -18.40
C ASP A 736 -23.97 -17.14 -16.88
N ASN A 737 -24.94 -16.57 -16.17
CA ASN A 737 -25.12 -16.69 -14.72
C ASN A 737 -24.02 -16.04 -13.86
N THR A 738 -23.05 -15.35 -14.49
CA THR A 738 -21.93 -14.68 -13.83
C THR A 738 -21.82 -13.23 -14.27
N HIS A 739 -21.76 -12.98 -15.57
CA HIS A 739 -21.44 -11.69 -16.16
C HIS A 739 -22.69 -10.89 -16.53
N LEU A 740 -22.58 -9.57 -16.44
CA LEU A 740 -23.56 -8.67 -17.03
C LEU A 740 -23.52 -8.83 -18.55
N ASP A 741 -24.68 -9.05 -19.17
CA ASP A 741 -24.82 -8.94 -20.63
C ASP A 741 -25.08 -7.48 -21.04
N ASP A 742 -25.38 -7.23 -22.33
CA ASP A 742 -25.67 -5.87 -22.81
C ASP A 742 -26.83 -5.21 -22.04
N ALA A 743 -27.85 -5.97 -21.62
CA ALA A 743 -28.97 -5.46 -20.84
C ALA A 743 -28.54 -5.11 -19.40
N GLY A 744 -27.71 -5.96 -18.78
CA GLY A 744 -27.10 -5.69 -17.49
C GLY A 744 -26.17 -4.47 -17.50
N ILE A 745 -25.36 -4.32 -18.55
CA ILE A 745 -24.51 -3.14 -18.78
C ILE A 745 -25.38 -1.88 -18.89
N ALA A 746 -26.40 -1.90 -19.76
CA ALA A 746 -27.33 -0.79 -19.93
C ALA A 746 -28.07 -0.43 -18.63
N ARG A 747 -28.31 -1.41 -17.75
CA ARG A 747 -28.95 -1.21 -16.45
C ARG A 747 -28.06 -0.44 -15.47
N VAL A 748 -26.74 -0.66 -15.47
CA VAL A 748 -25.82 -0.06 -14.50
C VAL A 748 -25.10 1.19 -15.02
N SER A 749 -24.94 1.37 -16.34
CA SER A 749 -24.32 2.57 -16.92
C SER A 749 -24.92 3.91 -16.46
N PRO A 750 -26.25 4.06 -16.25
CA PRO A 750 -26.83 5.29 -15.71
C PRO A 750 -26.30 5.66 -14.32
N LEU A 751 -25.91 4.68 -13.48
CA LEU A 751 -25.30 4.94 -12.18
C LEU A 751 -23.92 5.60 -12.31
N VAL A 752 -23.18 5.24 -13.36
CA VAL A 752 -21.88 5.84 -13.69
C VAL A 752 -22.08 7.27 -14.17
N VAL A 753 -23.08 7.52 -15.02
CA VAL A 753 -23.44 8.88 -15.46
C VAL A 753 -23.82 9.76 -14.26
N ALA A 754 -24.57 9.22 -13.31
CA ALA A 754 -24.92 9.92 -12.07
C ALA A 754 -23.67 10.22 -11.21
N ALA A 755 -22.74 9.27 -11.08
CA ALA A 755 -21.47 9.48 -10.40
C ALA A 755 -20.61 10.56 -11.07
N LEU A 756 -20.55 10.59 -12.40
CA LEU A 756 -19.89 11.65 -13.18
C LEU A 756 -20.55 13.02 -12.96
N ALA A 757 -21.86 13.07 -12.79
CA ALA A 757 -22.56 14.33 -12.52
C ALA A 757 -22.34 14.83 -11.09
N ALA A 758 -22.27 13.94 -10.09
CA ALA A 758 -21.99 14.31 -8.71
C ALA A 758 -20.61 14.99 -8.57
N THR A 759 -19.61 14.49 -9.31
CA THR A 759 -18.27 15.10 -9.32
C THR A 759 -18.24 16.45 -10.05
N ASP A 760 -19.05 16.64 -11.10
CA ASP A 760 -19.21 17.93 -11.77
C ASP A 760 -19.78 19.00 -10.81
N VAL A 761 -20.72 18.62 -9.93
CA VAL A 761 -21.36 19.53 -8.97
C VAL A 761 -20.42 19.96 -7.83
N GLU A 762 -19.66 19.02 -7.25
CA GLU A 762 -18.66 19.36 -6.22
C GLU A 762 -17.60 20.33 -6.76
N ARG A 763 -17.22 20.18 -8.04
CA ARG A 763 -16.26 21.06 -8.74
C ARG A 763 -16.84 22.45 -9.06
N ALA A 764 -18.16 22.60 -9.13
CA ALA A 764 -18.83 23.87 -9.44
C ALA A 764 -19.06 24.77 -8.20
N GLY A 765 -18.77 24.29 -6.98
CA GLY A 765 -18.78 25.12 -5.76
C GLY A 765 -20.06 25.03 -4.92
N GLY A 766 -20.31 23.88 -4.30
CA GLY A 766 -21.32 23.74 -3.23
C GLY A 766 -21.70 22.27 -2.98
N LEU A 767 -21.43 21.79 -1.77
CA LEU A 767 -21.78 20.44 -1.29
C LEU A 767 -23.28 20.17 -1.54
N MET A 768 -23.58 19.27 -2.48
CA MET A 768 -24.93 18.72 -2.67
C MET A 768 -24.83 17.20 -2.46
N VAL A 769 -25.44 16.71 -1.39
CA VAL A 769 -25.56 15.28 -1.10
C VAL A 769 -26.55 14.68 -2.11
N VAL A 770 -26.07 13.76 -2.95
CA VAL A 770 -26.89 12.99 -3.93
C VAL A 770 -27.53 11.80 -3.23
#